data_AF-T1IPQ3-F1
#
_entry.id   AF-T1IPQ3-F1
#
_cell.length_a   1.000
_cell.length_b   1.000
_cell.length_c   1.000
_cell.angle_alpha   90.00
_cell.angle_beta   90.00
_cell.angle_gamma   90.00
#
_symmetry.space_group_name_H-M   'P 1'
#
loop_
_entity.id
_entity.type
_entity.pdbx_description
1 polymer ?
#
loop_
_entity_poly.entity_id
_entity_poly.type
_entity_poly.pdbx_seq_one_letter_code
_entity_poly.pdbx_strand_id
1 'polypeptide(L)'
;MKLRFHDNWRAKIITQDSVNGVYLALALEKDFLWLTSENEDLEDVCLTKECVISASRILENLDLTVNPCDDFYKFSCGGFSERILAYDYKTLHVDSEQDRTMIAQLKKLMQRPKTSFTGSRYKLKDMYDSCLNIAYMKELGLKPLKDLLNYYGGWPMMLGSKWKENKFNWKKTVSEMIGDAVPANLIRYSFEYNHGHLNSDMHVIPVIKVPESQPQSLRNTSVVNDTFVNPLIEIAVLLGASREEAQQEMEEVYSFRSSLNDILDFKSNETDNQICLTGYENAENLNTTTVEELYSITDKIDWLSFLRRAFSPLLTMQSEIICIAGSSDNFGRLIDAYDNTSKRVLANYLFSGLARNYMQYIKSAQWDNSIMNSRTGYIPHLPMSRWRICLPIAHKYFLPVVTSIFVRHNYKSHEKQNLTEMFLSVQREFRNVLESVKWLTSETLEKSKQQIDDLIAFLAHADEILDDKNVEEYYRDVPISPYEFLKNILQLQKFQHKKNAEFIDRPVVRKDWNWDHMIKIPVSQARESYFTMNRPHALNYGSLGAIMGHEILHAVNQIGVPKRPEVPIKKWWTDDDEVAFRKRAQCTINQYGRYGLPRKGKLNGTKTLDENVADNTGVLISYRAYQSWLKDHPADTEARLPGLDFNSNQLFWMSYANSWCFSYPFASHFQHFSQMVHSWAVFRVWGTVSNSPDFAKDFNCPSNSPMNPENKCSFLIIGDFGVGKTAIIRRFTQGKFSPYYKLTIGVDFAIKSLKWTDKTQINLQLWDIAGHERFGYMTRVYYKYAAAAVIVFDLSRPATFDSVMKWYSDIREKVSLQSGEPVPVLLLANKCDIPGIRIDNSIISQFCRQNNILGWYITSAKDDININLREHVNIFAKLLGEAMNFLVKKLVYLEVPRPQLRIKDTFQLQDTDNKKIRNRCGC
;
A
#
# COMPACT_ATOMS: atom_id res chain seq x y z
N MET A 1 2.39 -8.08 -51.48
CA MET A 1 2.05 -6.69 -51.84
C MET A 1 3.34 -5.85 -51.80
N LYS A 2 3.75 -5.17 -52.90
CA LYS A 2 4.90 -4.24 -52.90
C LYS A 2 4.39 -2.82 -52.70
N LEU A 3 4.70 -2.19 -51.56
CA LEU A 3 4.39 -0.79 -51.29
C LEU A 3 5.60 0.08 -51.63
N ARG A 4 5.42 1.11 -52.47
CA ARG A 4 6.39 2.20 -52.68
C ARG A 4 5.89 3.43 -51.93
N PHE A 5 6.73 4.04 -51.10
CA PHE A 5 6.46 5.32 -50.44
C PHE A 5 7.18 6.45 -51.20
N HIS A 6 6.55 7.63 -51.29
CA HIS A 6 7.19 8.86 -51.78
C HIS A 6 8.09 9.46 -50.67
N ASP A 7 9.21 10.08 -51.05
CA ASP A 7 10.38 10.41 -50.19
C ASP A 7 10.16 11.36 -48.99
N ASN A 8 8.94 11.83 -48.70
CA ASN A 8 8.67 12.84 -47.66
C ASN A 8 7.72 12.38 -46.52
N TRP A 9 7.52 11.08 -46.32
CA TRP A 9 6.54 10.54 -45.36
C TRP A 9 7.24 9.78 -44.23
N ARG A 10 6.94 10.10 -42.96
CA ARG A 10 7.38 9.32 -41.78
C ARG A 10 6.21 8.51 -41.23
N ALA A 11 6.14 7.23 -41.58
CA ALA A 11 5.25 6.25 -40.98
C ALA A 11 5.93 5.52 -39.82
N LYS A 12 5.18 5.21 -38.74
CA LYS A 12 5.62 4.30 -37.68
C LYS A 12 4.81 3.01 -37.82
N ILE A 13 5.49 1.89 -38.09
CA ILE A 13 4.86 0.56 -38.16
C ILE A 13 4.60 0.12 -36.71
N ILE A 14 3.36 -0.22 -36.39
CA ILE A 14 2.92 -0.49 -35.00
C ILE A 14 2.94 -2.00 -34.69
N THR A 15 2.84 -2.90 -35.67
CA THR A 15 3.03 -4.35 -35.47
C THR A 15 3.52 -5.03 -36.76
N GLN A 16 4.29 -6.11 -36.63
CA GLN A 16 4.57 -7.08 -37.69
C GLN A 16 4.50 -8.46 -37.05
N ASP A 17 3.33 -9.11 -37.12
CA ASP A 17 3.18 -10.49 -36.66
C ASP A 17 2.96 -11.40 -37.87
N SER A 18 3.73 -12.49 -37.94
CA SER A 18 3.86 -13.32 -39.14
C SER A 18 2.96 -14.56 -39.14
N VAL A 19 2.15 -14.74 -38.10
CA VAL A 19 1.40 -15.99 -37.90
C VAL A 19 -0.12 -15.82 -38.04
N ASN A 20 -0.68 -14.63 -37.80
CA ASN A 20 -2.11 -14.36 -38.01
C ASN A 20 -2.29 -12.93 -38.54
N GLY A 21 -2.81 -12.76 -39.76
CA GLY A 21 -3.40 -11.51 -40.30
C GLY A 21 -2.67 -10.18 -40.05
N VAL A 22 -2.18 -9.53 -41.12
CA VAL A 22 -1.48 -8.24 -41.03
C VAL A 22 -2.43 -7.11 -40.62
N TYR A 23 -2.35 -6.63 -39.38
CA TYR A 23 -2.97 -5.38 -38.94
C TYR A 23 -1.96 -4.23 -39.00
N LEU A 24 -2.05 -3.37 -40.02
CA LEU A 24 -1.16 -2.22 -40.17
C LEU A 24 -1.87 -0.94 -39.72
N ALA A 25 -1.64 -0.53 -38.46
CA ALA A 25 -2.10 0.77 -37.96
C ALA A 25 -1.12 1.88 -38.38
N LEU A 26 -1.55 2.78 -39.26
CA LEU A 26 -0.83 4.01 -39.58
C LEU A 26 -1.51 5.20 -38.88
N ALA A 27 -0.84 5.78 -37.89
CA ALA A 27 -1.27 7.05 -37.32
C ALA A 27 -0.86 8.19 -38.28
N LEU A 28 -1.82 8.71 -39.05
CA LEU A 28 -1.67 10.00 -39.75
C LEU A 28 -2.27 11.09 -38.86
N GLU A 29 -1.68 12.30 -38.89
CA GLU A 29 -2.01 13.39 -37.96
C GLU A 29 -3.48 13.84 -37.95
N LYS A 30 -4.34 13.39 -38.88
CA LYS A 30 -5.77 13.75 -38.91
C LYS A 30 -6.78 12.69 -39.40
N ASP A 31 -6.39 11.54 -39.95
CA ASP A 31 -7.32 10.49 -40.41
C ASP A 31 -6.68 9.09 -40.27
N PHE A 32 -7.45 8.06 -39.90
CA PHE A 32 -6.97 6.67 -39.81
C PHE A 32 -7.40 5.87 -41.05
N LEU A 33 -6.47 5.12 -41.66
CA LEU A 33 -6.72 4.26 -42.82
C LEU A 33 -6.33 2.83 -42.45
N TRP A 34 -7.28 1.90 -42.54
CA TRP A 34 -7.08 0.47 -42.24
C TRP A 34 -7.05 -0.35 -43.53
N LEU A 35 -6.13 -1.32 -43.57
CA LEU A 35 -6.16 -2.45 -44.51
C LEU A 35 -6.51 -3.69 -43.67
N THR A 36 -7.70 -4.25 -43.85
CA THR A 36 -8.12 -5.53 -43.25
C THR A 36 -8.06 -6.63 -44.30
N SER A 37 -7.72 -7.85 -43.89
CA SER A 37 -8.03 -9.04 -44.70
C SER A 37 -9.55 -9.26 -44.66
N GLU A 38 -10.18 -9.38 -45.83
CA GLU A 38 -11.59 -9.74 -45.98
C GLU A 38 -11.88 -11.01 -45.14
N ASN A 39 -12.60 -10.89 -44.00
CA ASN A 39 -13.37 -11.92 -43.26
C ASN A 39 -13.40 -11.81 -41.71
N GLU A 40 -13.33 -10.63 -41.08
CA GLU A 40 -13.75 -10.49 -39.67
C GLU A 40 -14.91 -9.49 -39.55
N ASP A 41 -16.00 -9.91 -38.88
CA ASP A 41 -17.17 -9.07 -38.58
C ASP A 41 -16.74 -7.92 -37.64
N LEU A 42 -16.60 -6.72 -38.20
CA LEU A 42 -16.18 -5.51 -37.49
C LEU A 42 -17.28 -4.88 -36.62
N GLU A 43 -18.48 -5.46 -36.56
CA GLU A 43 -19.64 -4.89 -35.86
C GLU A 43 -19.46 -4.84 -34.33
N ASP A 44 -18.64 -5.72 -33.75
CA ASP A 44 -18.46 -5.87 -32.29
C ASP A 44 -17.14 -5.28 -31.74
N VAL A 45 -16.36 -4.55 -32.55
CA VAL A 45 -15.04 -4.02 -32.16
C VAL A 45 -15.08 -2.52 -31.93
N CYS A 46 -14.58 -2.06 -30.77
CA CYS A 46 -14.52 -0.65 -30.44
C CYS A 46 -13.35 0.04 -31.15
N LEU A 47 -13.65 0.89 -32.13
CA LEU A 47 -12.65 1.63 -32.92
C LEU A 47 -12.54 3.12 -32.54
N THR A 48 -13.08 3.51 -31.38
CA THR A 48 -12.84 4.87 -30.85
C THR A 48 -11.34 5.07 -30.60
N LYS A 49 -10.90 6.33 -30.64
CA LYS A 49 -9.51 6.69 -30.33
C LYS A 49 -9.09 6.12 -28.97
N GLU A 50 -9.99 6.20 -27.98
CA GLU A 50 -9.78 5.75 -26.62
C GLU A 50 -9.61 4.23 -26.55
N CYS A 51 -10.42 3.46 -27.29
CA CYS A 51 -10.28 2.00 -27.39
C CYS A 51 -8.97 1.57 -28.04
N VAL A 52 -8.57 2.22 -29.14
CA VAL A 52 -7.30 1.91 -29.83
C VAL A 52 -6.10 2.20 -28.92
N ILE A 53 -6.10 3.33 -28.21
CA ILE A 53 -5.03 3.68 -27.26
C ILE A 53 -4.99 2.67 -26.10
N SER A 54 -6.15 2.31 -25.55
CA SER A 54 -6.26 1.30 -24.49
C SER A 54 -5.74 -0.07 -24.94
N ALA A 55 -6.14 -0.52 -26.14
CA ALA A 55 -5.70 -1.80 -26.69
C ALA A 55 -4.18 -1.84 -26.92
N SER A 56 -3.62 -0.79 -27.54
CA SER A 56 -2.18 -0.67 -27.78
C SER A 56 -1.38 -0.73 -26.48
N ARG A 57 -1.84 -0.04 -25.42
CA ARG A 57 -1.16 -0.04 -24.11
C ARG A 57 -1.17 -1.41 -23.46
N ILE A 58 -2.30 -2.12 -23.51
CA ILE A 58 -2.41 -3.47 -22.96
C ILE A 58 -1.51 -4.42 -23.76
N LEU A 59 -1.58 -4.40 -25.09
CA LEU A 59 -0.75 -5.23 -25.96
C LEU A 59 0.75 -5.03 -25.73
N GLU A 60 1.21 -3.78 -25.55
CA GLU A 60 2.61 -3.48 -25.25
C GLU A 60 3.09 -4.01 -23.88
N ASN A 61 2.18 -4.22 -22.94
CA ASN A 61 2.51 -4.70 -21.60
C ASN A 61 2.39 -6.22 -21.46
N LEU A 62 1.61 -6.86 -22.33
CA LEU A 62 1.37 -8.30 -22.29
C LEU A 62 2.61 -9.13 -22.62
N ASP A 63 2.76 -10.23 -21.91
CA ASP A 63 3.66 -11.33 -22.25
C ASP A 63 2.82 -12.60 -22.43
N LEU A 64 2.40 -12.85 -23.68
CA LEU A 64 1.58 -14.00 -24.04
C LEU A 64 2.33 -15.34 -23.95
N THR A 65 3.63 -15.33 -23.67
CA THR A 65 4.40 -16.56 -23.41
C THR A 65 4.17 -17.12 -22.01
N VAL A 66 3.50 -16.35 -21.14
CA VAL A 66 3.25 -16.69 -19.75
C VAL A 66 1.78 -17.07 -19.56
N ASN A 67 1.50 -18.17 -18.86
CA ASN A 67 0.14 -18.53 -18.51
C ASN A 67 -0.39 -17.60 -17.40
N PRO A 68 -1.57 -16.95 -17.56
CA PRO A 68 -2.15 -16.07 -16.54
C PRO A 68 -2.42 -16.76 -15.21
N CYS A 69 -2.59 -18.09 -15.18
CA CYS A 69 -2.81 -18.86 -13.97
C CYS A 69 -1.52 -19.23 -13.23
N ASP A 70 -0.37 -19.10 -13.89
CA ASP A 70 0.95 -19.33 -13.30
C ASP A 70 1.56 -18.03 -12.76
N ASP A 71 1.50 -16.95 -13.53
CA ASP A 71 1.98 -15.62 -13.11
C ASP A 71 1.19 -14.51 -13.81
N PHE A 72 0.10 -14.09 -13.19
CA PHE A 72 -0.78 -13.08 -13.79
C PHE A 72 -0.13 -11.70 -13.91
N TYR A 73 0.80 -11.37 -13.00
CA TYR A 73 1.54 -10.10 -13.07
C TYR A 73 2.47 -10.11 -14.29
N LYS A 74 3.27 -11.17 -14.47
CA LYS A 74 4.17 -11.26 -15.62
C LYS A 74 3.39 -11.36 -16.93
N PHE A 75 2.29 -12.12 -16.98
CA PHE A 75 1.39 -12.14 -18.13
C PHE A 75 0.91 -10.73 -18.51
N SER A 76 0.51 -9.91 -17.52
CA SER A 76 -0.08 -8.59 -17.76
C SER A 76 0.92 -7.43 -17.89
N CYS A 77 2.13 -7.56 -17.33
CA CYS A 77 3.13 -6.49 -17.20
C CYS A 77 4.53 -6.86 -17.74
N GLY A 78 4.72 -8.07 -18.29
CA GLY A 78 6.01 -8.56 -18.75
C GLY A 78 6.68 -7.64 -19.78
N GLY A 79 5.90 -7.19 -20.78
CA GLY A 79 6.37 -6.26 -21.82
C GLY A 79 6.67 -4.85 -21.30
N PHE A 80 6.04 -4.42 -20.20
CA PHE A 80 6.24 -3.08 -19.62
C PHE A 80 7.70 -2.86 -19.22
N SER A 81 8.31 -3.82 -18.54
CA SER A 81 9.70 -3.71 -18.09
C SER A 81 10.68 -3.66 -19.27
N GLU A 82 10.45 -4.47 -20.31
CA GLU A 82 11.30 -4.54 -21.50
C GLU A 82 11.27 -3.24 -22.31
N ARG A 83 10.08 -2.66 -22.51
CA ARG A 83 9.91 -1.37 -23.19
C ARG A 83 10.60 -0.23 -22.44
N ILE A 84 10.50 -0.21 -21.11
CA ILE A 84 11.04 0.89 -20.28
C ILE A 84 12.57 0.89 -20.23
N LEU A 85 13.21 -0.29 -20.21
CA LEU A 85 14.67 -0.41 -20.20
C LEU A 85 15.32 0.24 -21.44
N ALA A 86 14.57 0.39 -22.55
CA ALA A 86 15.03 1.07 -23.75
C ALA A 86 15.11 2.61 -23.63
N TYR A 87 14.51 3.23 -22.60
CA TYR A 87 14.41 4.70 -22.47
C TYR A 87 15.36 5.33 -21.44
N ASP A 88 16.34 4.59 -20.90
CA ASP A 88 17.38 5.08 -19.95
C ASP A 88 16.80 5.78 -18.68
N TYR A 89 15.62 5.36 -18.24
CA TYR A 89 14.99 5.83 -17.00
C TYR A 89 15.11 4.78 -15.90
N LYS A 90 15.50 5.23 -14.70
CA LYS A 90 15.86 4.35 -13.59
C LYS A 90 14.65 3.75 -12.86
N THR A 91 13.50 4.43 -12.78
CA THR A 91 12.25 3.84 -12.26
C THR A 91 11.07 4.43 -13.01
N LEU A 92 10.17 3.59 -13.54
CA LEU A 92 8.90 4.04 -14.10
C LEU A 92 7.77 3.12 -13.66
N HIS A 93 6.66 3.74 -13.33
CA HIS A 93 5.37 3.13 -13.04
C HIS A 93 4.32 3.75 -13.96
N VAL A 94 3.12 3.17 -13.99
CA VAL A 94 1.98 3.74 -14.75
C VAL A 94 1.71 5.19 -14.38
N ASP A 95 1.75 5.55 -13.10
CA ASP A 95 1.61 6.95 -12.65
C ASP A 95 2.66 7.87 -13.28
N SER A 96 3.91 7.41 -13.36
CA SER A 96 4.99 8.19 -13.96
C SER A 96 4.86 8.36 -15.48
N GLU A 97 4.22 7.41 -16.17
CA GLU A 97 3.91 7.54 -17.60
C GLU A 97 2.80 8.57 -17.82
N GLN A 98 1.75 8.51 -17.01
CA GLN A 98 0.61 9.42 -17.03
C GLN A 98 1.00 10.86 -16.67
N ASP A 99 1.83 11.03 -15.63
CA ASP A 99 2.34 12.31 -15.20
C ASP A 99 3.11 13.03 -16.31
N ARG A 100 3.73 12.33 -17.27
CA ARG A 100 4.48 12.99 -18.36
C ARG A 100 3.59 13.89 -19.21
N THR A 101 2.42 13.38 -19.61
CA THR A 101 1.46 14.13 -20.43
C THR A 101 0.93 15.32 -19.66
N MET A 102 0.53 15.09 -18.40
CA MET A 102 0.01 16.13 -17.52
C MET A 102 1.07 17.22 -17.23
N ILE A 103 2.30 16.84 -16.91
CA ILE A 103 3.43 17.74 -16.66
C ILE A 103 3.76 18.56 -17.91
N ALA A 104 3.68 17.97 -19.11
CA ALA A 104 3.87 18.71 -20.36
C ALA A 104 2.77 19.76 -20.60
N GLN A 105 1.51 19.41 -20.33
CA GLN A 105 0.37 20.34 -20.38
C GLN A 105 0.53 21.47 -19.37
N LEU A 106 0.85 21.15 -18.11
CA LEU A 106 1.12 22.11 -17.04
C LEU A 106 2.29 23.03 -17.40
N LYS A 107 3.37 22.50 -17.94
CA LYS A 107 4.51 23.30 -18.41
C LYS A 107 4.05 24.34 -19.44
N LYS A 108 3.26 23.94 -20.44
CA LYS A 108 2.73 24.87 -21.46
C LYS A 108 1.87 25.96 -20.85
N LEU A 109 1.06 25.64 -19.83
CA LEU A 109 0.26 26.62 -19.09
C LEU A 109 1.15 27.59 -18.29
N MET A 110 2.16 27.09 -17.59
CA MET A 110 3.11 27.90 -16.81
C MET A 110 4.06 28.76 -17.64
N GLN A 111 4.23 28.45 -18.93
CA GLN A 111 5.03 29.22 -19.88
C GLN A 111 4.29 30.42 -20.50
N ARG A 112 2.99 30.58 -20.22
CA ARG A 112 2.22 31.74 -20.71
C ARG A 112 2.79 33.06 -20.16
N PRO A 113 2.57 34.18 -20.86
CA PRO A 113 2.96 35.50 -20.37
C PRO A 113 2.40 35.78 -18.99
N LYS A 114 3.16 36.48 -18.16
CA LYS A 114 2.75 36.84 -16.79
C LYS A 114 1.42 37.59 -16.75
N THR A 115 1.11 38.38 -17.77
CA THR A 115 -0.16 39.11 -17.95
C THR A 115 -1.38 38.19 -18.07
N SER A 116 -1.19 36.90 -18.34
CA SER A 116 -2.26 35.89 -18.36
C SER A 116 -2.64 35.38 -16.97
N PHE A 117 -1.95 35.83 -15.91
CA PHE A 117 -2.17 35.41 -14.53
C PHE A 117 -2.68 36.58 -13.70
N THR A 118 -3.65 36.32 -12.82
CA THR A 118 -4.24 37.29 -11.90
C THR A 118 -4.25 36.74 -10.47
N GLY A 119 -4.28 37.62 -9.48
CA GLY A 119 -4.35 37.25 -8.06
C GLY A 119 -3.29 36.23 -7.63
N SER A 120 -3.72 35.12 -7.04
CA SER A 120 -2.90 34.05 -6.50
C SER A 120 -2.25 33.21 -7.59
N ARG A 121 -2.82 33.19 -8.81
CA ARG A 121 -2.15 32.64 -9.99
C ARG A 121 -0.92 33.47 -10.38
N TYR A 122 -0.98 34.78 -10.16
CA TYR A 122 0.18 35.67 -10.37
C TYR A 122 1.27 35.41 -9.33
N LYS A 123 0.90 35.19 -8.06
CA LYS A 123 1.85 34.76 -7.00
C LYS A 123 2.53 33.43 -7.32
N LEU A 124 1.76 32.44 -7.78
CA LEU A 124 2.30 31.17 -8.29
C LEU A 124 3.31 31.40 -9.42
N LYS A 125 3.00 32.28 -10.37
CA LYS A 125 3.87 32.62 -11.49
C LYS A 125 5.15 33.31 -11.03
N ASP A 126 5.08 34.24 -10.09
CA ASP A 126 6.26 34.88 -9.47
C ASP A 126 7.18 33.88 -8.81
N MET A 127 6.62 32.94 -8.03
CA MET A 127 7.43 31.90 -7.41
C MET A 127 8.09 31.00 -8.46
N TYR A 128 7.36 30.58 -9.48
CA TYR A 128 7.87 29.77 -10.57
C TYR A 128 9.00 30.47 -11.36
N ASP A 129 8.81 31.74 -11.70
CA ASP A 129 9.78 32.53 -12.45
C ASP A 129 11.04 32.83 -11.63
N SER A 130 10.90 33.10 -10.32
CA SER A 130 12.06 33.25 -9.41
C SER A 130 12.92 31.99 -9.38
N CYS A 131 12.31 30.80 -9.46
CA CYS A 131 13.02 29.53 -9.52
C CYS A 131 13.75 29.30 -10.86
N LEU A 132 13.17 29.78 -11.96
CA LEU A 132 13.78 29.68 -13.30
C LEU A 132 14.96 30.64 -13.48
N ASN A 133 14.98 31.77 -12.76
CA ASN A 133 15.97 32.82 -12.92
C ASN A 133 17.34 32.48 -12.29
N ILE A 134 18.08 31.59 -12.94
CA ILE A 134 19.43 31.18 -12.50
C ILE A 134 20.42 32.35 -12.53
N ALA A 135 20.26 33.30 -13.46
CA ALA A 135 21.14 34.46 -13.55
C ALA A 135 21.10 35.30 -12.28
N TYR A 136 19.89 35.65 -11.80
CA TYR A 136 19.72 36.42 -10.58
C TYR A 136 20.14 35.64 -9.33
N MET A 137 19.86 34.32 -9.27
CA MET A 137 20.36 33.50 -8.16
C MET A 137 21.90 33.50 -8.10
N LYS A 138 22.59 33.44 -9.25
CA LYS A 138 24.05 33.52 -9.30
C LYS A 138 24.59 34.89 -8.90
N GLU A 139 23.86 35.96 -9.21
CA GLU A 139 24.18 37.33 -8.78
C GLU A 139 24.11 37.47 -7.25
N LEU A 140 23.05 36.93 -6.62
CA LEU A 140 22.94 36.88 -5.16
C LEU A 140 23.98 35.95 -4.52
N GLY A 141 24.39 34.90 -5.24
CA GLY A 141 25.35 33.90 -4.78
C GLY A 141 24.91 33.27 -3.47
N LEU A 142 25.83 33.19 -2.49
CA LEU A 142 25.59 32.56 -1.19
C LEU A 142 24.99 33.50 -0.14
N LYS A 143 24.79 34.79 -0.46
CA LYS A 143 24.32 35.80 0.49
C LYS A 143 23.00 35.41 1.18
N PRO A 144 21.96 34.94 0.47
CA PRO A 144 20.69 34.59 1.12
C PRO A 144 20.83 33.49 2.20
N LEU A 145 21.73 32.52 1.98
CA LEU A 145 21.99 31.47 2.96
C LEU A 145 22.79 32.00 4.16
N LYS A 146 23.77 32.89 3.93
CA LYS A 146 24.52 33.56 5.00
C LYS A 146 23.59 34.40 5.88
N ASP A 147 22.68 35.15 5.27
CA ASP A 147 21.71 35.98 5.98
C ASP A 147 20.78 35.11 6.85
N LEU A 148 20.33 33.96 6.32
CA LEU A 148 19.52 32.99 7.07
C LEU A 148 20.28 32.39 8.26
N LEU A 149 21.55 32.00 8.08
CA LEU A 149 22.39 31.49 9.17
C LEU A 149 22.61 32.55 10.25
N ASN A 150 22.86 33.79 9.84
CA ASN A 150 23.09 34.92 10.74
C ASN A 150 21.83 35.28 11.54
N TYR A 151 20.65 35.18 10.92
CA TYR A 151 19.35 35.44 11.58
C TYR A 151 19.16 34.60 12.85
N TYR A 152 19.57 33.31 12.83
CA TYR A 152 19.46 32.40 13.97
C TYR A 152 20.67 32.40 14.92
N GLY A 153 21.68 33.23 14.69
CA GLY A 153 22.84 33.37 15.60
C GLY A 153 24.22 33.11 14.97
N GLY A 154 24.26 32.78 13.67
CA GLY A 154 25.50 32.58 12.91
C GLY A 154 26.17 31.23 13.15
N TRP A 155 26.79 30.67 12.11
CA TRP A 155 27.42 29.35 12.15
C TRP A 155 28.85 29.44 12.73
N PRO A 156 29.15 28.82 13.90
CA PRO A 156 30.48 28.90 14.51
C PRO A 156 31.63 28.52 13.57
N MET A 157 31.46 27.48 12.76
CA MET A 157 32.42 27.01 11.77
C MET A 157 32.81 28.07 10.72
N MET A 158 31.90 28.99 10.40
CA MET A 158 32.20 30.11 9.49
C MET A 158 32.78 31.33 10.19
N LEU A 159 32.39 31.54 11.45
CA LEU A 159 32.71 32.76 12.19
C LEU A 159 33.96 32.59 13.06
N GLY A 160 34.43 31.37 13.26
CA GLY A 160 35.59 31.05 14.10
C GLY A 160 35.44 31.64 15.50
N SER A 161 36.47 32.38 15.93
CA SER A 161 36.54 33.10 17.19
C SER A 161 35.59 34.30 17.30
N LYS A 162 35.03 34.78 16.18
CA LYS A 162 34.06 35.90 16.18
C LYS A 162 32.69 35.45 16.70
N TRP A 163 32.38 34.15 16.67
CA TRP A 163 31.15 33.62 17.20
C TRP A 163 31.10 33.75 18.73
N LYS A 164 29.94 34.17 19.27
CA LYS A 164 29.79 34.47 20.69
C LYS A 164 28.88 33.46 21.36
N GLU A 165 29.50 32.52 22.08
CA GLU A 165 28.83 31.41 22.75
C GLU A 165 27.77 31.84 23.78
N ASN A 166 28.00 32.94 24.48
CA ASN A 166 27.06 33.48 25.46
C ASN A 166 25.75 34.00 24.84
N LYS A 167 25.73 34.30 23.54
CA LYS A 167 24.53 34.74 22.82
C LYS A 167 23.69 33.57 22.28
N PHE A 168 24.23 32.35 22.30
CA PHE A 168 23.53 31.17 21.78
C PHE A 168 22.74 30.46 22.87
N ASN A 169 21.46 30.24 22.58
CA ASN A 169 20.54 29.42 23.36
C ASN A 169 19.82 28.46 22.39
N TRP A 170 20.18 27.17 22.45
CA TRP A 170 19.66 26.18 21.51
C TRP A 170 18.14 26.00 21.63
N LYS A 171 17.57 26.03 22.85
CA LYS A 171 16.13 25.86 23.11
C LYS A 171 15.32 26.97 22.45
N LYS A 172 15.76 28.23 22.63
CA LYS A 172 15.16 29.40 21.98
C LYS A 172 15.29 29.29 20.46
N THR A 173 16.49 29.05 19.95
CA THR A 173 16.79 28.98 18.51
C THR A 173 15.93 27.91 17.82
N VAL A 174 15.85 26.71 18.40
CA VAL A 174 15.03 25.60 17.88
C VAL A 174 13.54 25.97 17.86
N SER A 175 13.01 26.58 18.92
CA SER A 175 11.60 27.00 18.93
C SER A 175 11.28 28.08 17.89
N GLU A 176 12.22 29.00 17.62
CA GLU A 176 12.08 30.02 16.57
C GLU A 176 12.15 29.41 15.18
N MET A 177 13.09 28.47 14.95
CA MET A 177 13.18 27.73 13.68
C MET A 177 11.90 26.94 13.39
N ILE A 178 11.32 26.27 14.39
CA ILE A 178 10.03 25.57 14.23
C ILE A 178 8.91 26.56 13.88
N GLY A 179 8.82 27.70 14.57
CA GLY A 179 7.83 28.74 14.29
C GLY A 179 7.97 29.38 12.90
N ASP A 180 9.19 29.41 12.36
CA ASP A 180 9.48 29.84 11.00
C ASP A 180 9.40 28.70 9.97
N ALA A 181 9.01 27.49 10.39
CA ALA A 181 8.90 26.28 9.56
C ALA A 181 10.22 25.85 8.91
N VAL A 182 11.33 26.12 9.58
CA VAL A 182 12.68 25.78 9.20
C VAL A 182 13.09 24.49 9.92
N PRO A 183 13.64 23.47 9.23
CA PRO A 183 14.01 22.22 9.88
C PRO A 183 15.02 22.41 11.01
N ALA A 184 14.66 21.98 12.21
CA ALA A 184 15.55 21.87 13.35
C ALA A 184 15.94 20.40 13.57
N ASN A 185 17.23 20.07 13.49
CA ASN A 185 17.69 18.68 13.57
C ASN A 185 17.81 18.15 15.01
N LEU A 186 17.70 19.01 16.03
CA LEU A 186 17.74 18.63 17.45
C LEU A 186 16.36 18.16 17.95
N ILE A 187 15.31 18.89 17.61
CA ILE A 187 13.90 18.55 17.89
C ILE A 187 13.14 18.70 16.58
N ARG A 188 12.53 17.61 16.11
CA ARG A 188 11.70 17.60 14.90
C ARG A 188 10.23 17.80 15.30
N TYR A 189 9.40 18.14 14.32
CA TYR A 189 7.97 18.24 14.54
C TYR A 189 7.15 17.79 13.32
N SER A 190 5.89 17.47 13.56
CA SER A 190 4.83 17.39 12.55
C SER A 190 3.51 17.86 13.14
N PHE A 191 2.50 17.92 12.29
CA PHE A 191 1.10 18.05 12.70
C PHE A 191 0.42 16.73 12.40
N GLU A 192 -0.29 16.17 13.37
CA GLU A 192 -1.16 15.00 13.21
C GLU A 192 -2.60 15.42 13.56
N TYR A 193 -3.61 14.65 13.19
CA TYR A 193 -5.01 15.01 13.43
C TYR A 193 -5.60 14.13 14.54
N ASN A 194 -6.32 14.74 15.49
CA ASN A 194 -7.06 14.03 16.54
C ASN A 194 -8.50 13.80 16.13
N HIS A 195 -8.93 12.55 16.16
CA HIS A 195 -10.32 12.16 15.96
C HIS A 195 -11.03 12.20 17.33
N GLY A 196 -11.68 13.33 17.64
CA GLY A 196 -12.46 13.52 18.87
C GLY A 196 -13.48 12.39 19.15
N HIS A 197 -13.84 12.21 20.42
CA HIS A 197 -14.80 11.19 20.86
C HIS A 197 -16.21 11.48 20.32
N LEU A 198 -16.68 10.63 19.39
CA LEU A 198 -18.09 10.34 19.07
C LEU A 198 -19.04 11.49 18.70
N ASN A 199 -18.68 12.78 18.82
CA ASN A 199 -19.46 13.91 18.31
C ASN A 199 -18.59 15.16 18.07
N SER A 200 -18.71 15.65 16.83
CA SER A 200 -18.60 17.03 16.33
C SER A 200 -17.29 17.74 15.95
N ASP A 201 -16.08 17.50 16.47
CA ASP A 201 -14.94 18.38 16.10
C ASP A 201 -13.58 17.66 16.02
N MET A 202 -12.95 17.66 14.84
CA MET A 202 -11.56 17.20 14.63
C MET A 202 -10.60 18.31 15.01
N HIS A 203 -9.41 18.01 15.55
CA HIS A 203 -8.39 19.01 15.88
C HIS A 203 -7.02 18.63 15.31
N VAL A 204 -6.11 19.59 15.16
CA VAL A 204 -4.71 19.34 14.81
C VAL A 204 -3.84 19.29 16.06
N ILE A 205 -3.07 18.22 16.21
CA ILE A 205 -2.09 18.01 17.29
C ILE A 205 -0.69 18.33 16.79
N PRO A 206 0.05 19.24 17.43
CA PRO A 206 1.49 19.35 17.26
C PRO A 206 2.16 18.12 17.85
N VAL A 207 2.96 17.43 17.03
CA VAL A 207 3.76 16.30 17.48
C VAL A 207 5.23 16.63 17.45
N ILE A 208 5.85 16.57 18.62
CA ILE A 208 7.28 16.69 18.82
C ILE A 208 7.90 15.31 18.59
N LYS A 209 8.89 15.23 17.70
CA LYS A 209 9.53 13.98 17.30
C LYS A 209 10.99 13.99 17.74
N VAL A 210 11.44 12.88 18.34
CA VAL A 210 12.88 12.61 18.47
C VAL A 210 13.49 12.42 17.07
N PRO A 211 14.76 12.81 16.86
CA PRO A 211 15.49 12.39 15.67
C PRO A 211 15.47 10.86 15.53
N GLU A 212 15.35 10.34 14.30
CA GLU A 212 15.35 8.89 14.08
C GLU A 212 16.79 8.35 14.12
N SER A 213 16.96 7.16 14.68
CA SER A 213 18.27 6.48 14.65
C SER A 213 18.64 6.11 13.22
N GLN A 214 19.92 6.25 12.89
CA GLN A 214 20.39 5.92 11.54
C GLN A 214 20.32 4.40 11.31
N PRO A 215 19.89 3.91 10.14
CA PRO A 215 20.04 2.50 9.79
C PRO A 215 21.51 2.06 9.92
N GLN A 216 21.77 0.86 10.46
CA GLN A 216 23.14 0.35 10.67
C GLN A 216 24.00 0.39 9.39
N SER A 217 23.39 0.15 8.23
CA SER A 217 24.05 0.23 6.92
C SER A 217 24.60 1.62 6.59
N LEU A 218 24.00 2.68 7.13
CA LEU A 218 24.40 4.07 6.95
C LEU A 218 25.33 4.57 8.05
N ARG A 219 25.68 3.73 9.04
CA ARG A 219 26.63 4.06 10.12
C ARG A 219 28.08 3.71 9.79
N ASN A 220 28.31 3.08 8.63
CA ASN A 220 29.67 2.82 8.17
C ASN A 220 30.42 4.15 7.99
N THR A 221 31.58 4.28 8.63
CA THR A 221 32.37 5.52 8.65
C THR A 221 32.64 6.08 7.25
N SER A 222 32.94 5.22 6.26
CA SER A 222 33.15 5.67 4.88
C SER A 222 31.88 6.28 4.29
N VAL A 223 30.73 5.63 4.51
CA VAL A 223 29.44 6.10 4.01
C VAL A 223 29.04 7.41 4.70
N VAL A 224 29.24 7.54 6.01
CA VAL A 224 28.93 8.78 6.73
C VAL A 224 29.85 9.91 6.28
N ASN A 225 31.13 9.63 6.05
CA ASN A 225 32.07 10.61 5.56
C ASN A 225 31.63 11.15 4.19
N ASP A 226 31.25 10.27 3.25
CA ASP A 226 30.85 10.67 1.91
C ASP A 226 29.48 11.35 1.84
N THR A 227 28.54 10.95 2.70
CA THR A 227 27.13 11.42 2.62
C THR A 227 26.80 12.58 3.57
N PHE A 228 27.60 12.80 4.61
CA PHE A 228 27.36 13.80 5.65
C PHE A 228 28.57 14.72 5.90
N VAL A 229 29.73 14.17 6.28
CA VAL A 229 30.88 14.99 6.73
C VAL A 229 31.47 15.80 5.58
N ASN A 230 31.90 15.15 4.50
CA ASN A 230 32.55 15.80 3.37
C ASN A 230 31.66 16.86 2.71
N PRO A 231 30.36 16.61 2.43
CA PRO A 231 29.48 17.65 1.88
C PRO A 231 29.34 18.89 2.75
N LEU A 232 29.30 18.73 4.08
CA LEU A 232 29.17 19.85 5.01
C LEU A 232 30.45 20.68 5.10
N ILE A 233 31.62 20.05 5.06
CA ILE A 233 32.92 20.74 4.97
C ILE A 233 32.97 21.59 3.69
N GLU A 234 32.58 21.02 2.54
CA GLU A 234 32.57 21.79 1.29
C GLU A 234 31.61 22.99 1.36
N ILE A 235 30.41 22.82 1.94
CA ILE A 235 29.46 23.92 2.14
C ILE A 235 30.05 25.00 3.05
N ALA A 236 30.70 24.61 4.16
CA ALA A 236 31.33 25.56 5.08
C ALA A 236 32.46 26.35 4.41
N VAL A 237 33.34 25.67 3.65
CA VAL A 237 34.44 26.29 2.89
C VAL A 237 33.90 27.27 1.85
N LEU A 238 32.85 26.91 1.12
CA LEU A 238 32.20 27.80 0.15
C LEU A 238 31.61 29.05 0.82
N LEU A 239 31.11 28.90 2.04
CA LEU A 239 30.59 30.03 2.81
C LEU A 239 31.69 30.87 3.47
N GLY A 240 32.96 30.43 3.42
CA GLY A 240 34.14 31.19 3.82
C GLY A 240 34.87 30.65 5.05
N ALA A 241 34.58 29.43 5.51
CA ALA A 241 35.38 28.76 6.54
C ALA A 241 36.74 28.30 5.97
N SER A 242 37.77 28.21 6.82
CA SER A 242 38.98 27.48 6.45
C SER A 242 38.69 25.98 6.39
N ARG A 243 39.39 25.26 5.51
CA ARG A 243 39.15 23.81 5.35
C ARG A 243 39.59 23.05 6.59
N GLU A 244 40.69 23.48 7.19
CA GLU A 244 41.29 22.89 8.38
C GLU A 244 40.37 23.04 9.60
N GLU A 245 39.86 24.25 9.86
CA GLU A 245 38.90 24.48 10.95
C GLU A 245 37.58 23.73 10.70
N ALA A 246 37.09 23.73 9.45
CA ALA A 246 35.87 23.01 9.09
C ALA A 246 36.01 21.49 9.30
N GLN A 247 37.18 20.91 9.01
CA GLN A 247 37.49 19.50 9.28
C GLN A 247 37.48 19.21 10.77
N GLN A 248 38.23 20.00 11.55
CA GLN A 248 38.33 19.80 13.00
C GLN A 248 36.97 19.92 13.69
N GLU A 249 36.18 20.94 13.37
CA GLU A 249 34.87 21.12 13.99
C GLU A 249 33.86 20.06 13.54
N MET A 250 33.96 19.55 12.30
CA MET A 250 33.10 18.48 11.83
C MET A 250 33.40 17.13 12.48
N GLU A 251 34.63 16.89 12.95
CA GLU A 251 34.95 15.70 13.74
C GLU A 251 34.19 15.70 15.07
N GLU A 252 34.12 16.84 15.76
CA GLU A 252 33.33 16.98 16.99
C GLU A 252 31.84 16.82 16.73
N VAL A 253 31.32 17.40 15.65
CA VAL A 253 29.91 17.25 15.23
C VAL A 253 29.60 15.79 14.89
N TYR A 254 30.51 15.09 14.22
CA TYR A 254 30.36 13.67 13.90
C TYR A 254 30.37 12.80 15.16
N SER A 255 31.27 13.08 16.11
CA SER A 255 31.34 12.39 17.40
C SER A 255 30.04 12.56 18.19
N PHE A 256 29.58 13.80 18.34
CA PHE A 256 28.29 14.10 18.98
C PHE A 256 27.12 13.39 18.29
N ARG A 257 27.03 13.47 16.96
CA ARG A 257 25.98 12.76 16.20
C ARG A 257 26.04 11.25 16.42
N SER A 258 27.24 10.69 16.53
CA SER A 258 27.42 9.26 16.78
C SER A 258 26.93 8.88 18.18
N SER A 259 27.23 9.67 19.22
CA SER A 259 26.76 9.40 20.58
C SER A 259 25.24 9.49 20.73
N LEU A 260 24.55 10.27 19.88
CA LEU A 260 23.08 10.29 19.87
C LEU A 260 22.48 8.96 19.39
N ASN A 261 23.15 8.22 18.49
CA ASN A 261 22.61 6.96 17.99
C ASN A 261 22.47 5.91 19.10
N ASP A 262 23.35 5.91 20.10
CA ASP A 262 23.29 4.99 21.23
C ASP A 262 22.05 5.26 22.10
N ILE A 263 21.69 6.54 22.28
CA ILE A 263 20.46 6.95 22.98
C ILE A 263 19.22 6.56 22.16
N LEU A 264 19.26 6.80 20.84
CA LEU A 264 18.14 6.54 19.94
C LEU A 264 17.88 5.05 19.70
N ASP A 265 18.92 4.22 19.77
CA ASP A 265 18.83 2.76 19.65
C ASP A 265 18.46 2.07 20.94
N PHE A 266 18.58 2.76 22.08
CA PHE A 266 18.20 2.21 23.36
C PHE A 266 16.70 1.86 23.34
N LYS A 267 16.41 0.56 23.23
CA LYS A 267 15.08 0.01 23.43
C LYS A 267 14.92 -0.29 24.90
N SER A 268 14.09 0.47 25.61
CA SER A 268 13.62 0.05 26.94
C SER A 268 12.97 -1.32 26.83
N ASN A 269 13.23 -2.21 27.79
CA ASN A 269 12.56 -3.52 27.89
C ASN A 269 11.06 -3.38 28.18
N GLU A 270 10.60 -2.18 28.57
CA GLU A 270 9.21 -1.86 28.79
C GLU A 270 8.60 -1.26 27.51
N THR A 271 7.63 -1.97 26.96
CA THR A 271 6.76 -1.57 25.86
C THR A 271 5.82 -0.41 26.21
N ASP A 272 5.87 0.11 27.44
CA ASP A 272 4.92 1.08 28.02
C ASP A 272 5.35 2.56 27.95
N ASN A 273 6.59 2.90 27.56
CA ASN A 273 7.08 4.31 27.62
C ASN A 273 6.98 5.10 26.30
N GLN A 274 6.16 4.68 25.33
CA GLN A 274 5.88 5.50 24.14
C GLN A 274 4.74 6.47 24.43
N ILE A 275 5.05 7.76 24.62
CA ILE A 275 4.04 8.80 24.85
C ILE A 275 3.18 9.00 23.61
N CYS A 276 3.72 8.78 22.40
CA CYS A 276 2.94 8.78 21.18
C CYS A 276 3.40 7.81 20.12
N LEU A 277 2.41 7.20 19.48
CA LEU A 277 2.55 6.47 18.23
C LEU A 277 2.12 7.39 17.08
N THR A 278 3.06 7.88 16.26
CA THR A 278 2.74 8.73 15.09
C THR A 278 2.76 7.96 13.77
N GLY A 279 1.90 8.39 12.83
CA GLY A 279 1.85 7.96 11.43
C GLY A 279 0.46 7.42 11.05
N TYR A 280 0.24 7.24 9.73
CA TYR A 280 -0.91 6.50 9.13
C TYR A 280 -1.14 5.11 9.77
N GLU A 281 -0.20 4.63 10.57
CA GLU A 281 -0.25 3.39 11.31
C GLU A 281 -1.02 3.47 12.64
N ASN A 282 -1.25 4.64 13.26
CA ASN A 282 -1.74 4.71 14.65
C ASN A 282 -2.56 5.98 15.04
N ALA A 283 -3.28 6.61 14.10
CA ALA A 283 -4.05 7.83 14.35
C ALA A 283 -5.17 7.71 15.41
N GLU A 284 -5.45 6.50 15.89
CA GLU A 284 -6.65 6.21 16.68
C GLU A 284 -6.44 6.25 18.20
N ASN A 285 -5.19 6.30 18.69
CA ASN A 285 -4.85 6.55 20.10
C ASN A 285 -3.55 7.36 20.18
N LEU A 286 -3.58 8.63 19.79
CA LEU A 286 -2.58 9.56 20.29
C LEU A 286 -2.84 9.69 21.79
N ASN A 287 -1.99 9.09 22.62
CA ASN A 287 -1.89 9.48 24.03
C ASN A 287 -1.46 10.95 24.03
N THR A 288 -2.44 11.84 24.03
CA THR A 288 -2.21 13.27 24.12
C THR A 288 -1.72 13.58 25.51
N THR A 289 -0.71 14.44 25.58
CA THR A 289 -0.19 14.93 26.84
C THR A 289 -0.53 16.39 27.00
N THR A 290 -0.73 16.81 28.24
CA THR A 290 -0.92 18.23 28.56
C THR A 290 0.42 18.95 28.57
N VAL A 291 0.40 20.28 28.45
CA VAL A 291 1.62 21.09 28.63
C VAL A 291 2.24 20.87 30.01
N GLU A 292 1.43 20.59 31.04
CA GLU A 292 1.89 20.30 32.40
C GLU A 292 2.68 18.98 32.49
N GLU A 293 2.15 17.92 31.88
CA GLU A 293 2.81 16.60 31.85
C GLU A 293 4.15 16.62 31.10
N LEU A 294 4.33 17.52 30.13
CA LEU A 294 5.63 17.71 29.46
C LEU A 294 6.75 18.09 30.46
N TYR A 295 6.42 18.86 31.50
CA TYR A 295 7.39 19.21 32.54
C TYR A 295 7.79 18.00 33.40
N SER A 296 6.95 16.96 33.48
CA SER A 296 7.30 15.70 34.16
C SER A 296 8.32 14.87 33.37
N ILE A 297 8.35 15.01 32.04
CA ILE A 297 9.36 14.35 31.18
C ILE A 297 10.71 15.04 31.31
N THR A 298 10.69 16.38 31.23
CA THR A 298 11.87 17.21 31.48
C THR A 298 11.43 18.63 31.82
N ASP A 299 11.95 19.14 32.93
CA ASP A 299 11.79 20.53 33.39
C ASP A 299 12.86 21.47 32.81
N LYS A 300 13.84 20.91 32.08
CA LYS A 300 14.93 21.67 31.45
C LYS A 300 14.49 22.53 30.27
N ILE A 301 13.29 22.31 29.74
CA ILE A 301 12.67 23.12 28.70
C ILE A 301 11.52 23.91 29.33
N ASP A 302 11.55 25.23 29.16
CA ASP A 302 10.38 26.08 29.41
C ASP A 302 9.36 25.82 28.29
N TRP A 303 8.55 24.76 28.48
CA TRP A 303 7.63 24.25 27.47
C TRP A 303 6.64 25.29 27.01
N LEU A 304 6.01 26.05 27.92
CA LEU A 304 5.03 27.05 27.53
C LEU A 304 5.65 28.12 26.60
N SER A 305 6.83 28.61 26.95
CA SER A 305 7.58 29.58 26.14
C SER A 305 8.08 28.99 24.82
N PHE A 306 8.53 27.74 24.83
CA PHE A 306 8.96 26.99 23.64
C PHE A 306 7.80 26.81 22.66
N LEU A 307 6.68 26.29 23.14
CA LEU A 307 5.50 25.97 22.34
C LEU A 307 4.82 27.21 21.78
N ARG A 308 4.73 28.30 22.54
CA ARG A 308 4.20 29.58 22.04
C ARG A 308 5.04 30.17 20.91
N ARG A 309 6.37 29.98 20.93
CA ARG A 309 7.25 30.38 19.82
C ARG A 309 7.09 29.43 18.63
N ALA A 310 7.00 28.13 18.89
CA ALA A 310 6.92 27.10 17.86
C ALA A 310 5.56 27.04 17.14
N PHE A 311 4.44 27.26 17.84
CA PHE A 311 3.08 26.98 17.35
C PHE A 311 2.08 28.12 17.62
N SER A 312 2.54 29.35 17.83
CA SER A 312 1.70 30.56 18.03
C SER A 312 0.55 30.67 17.01
N PRO A 313 -0.68 31.10 17.43
CA PRO A 313 -0.93 32.02 18.55
C PRO A 313 -1.59 31.45 19.83
N LEU A 314 -1.95 30.17 19.91
CA LEU A 314 -3.10 29.79 20.76
C LEU A 314 -2.83 28.81 21.93
N LEU A 315 -1.58 28.44 22.22
CA LEU A 315 -1.27 27.49 23.30
C LEU A 315 -1.26 28.09 24.73
N THR A 316 -2.06 27.49 25.61
CA THR A 316 -2.17 27.79 27.05
C THR A 316 -1.66 26.61 27.91
N MET A 317 -1.52 26.79 29.22
CA MET A 317 -1.13 25.69 30.13
C MET A 317 -2.16 24.55 30.15
N GLN A 318 -3.43 24.87 29.90
CA GLN A 318 -4.54 23.91 29.87
C GLN A 318 -4.74 23.27 28.48
N SER A 319 -3.92 23.60 27.48
CA SER A 319 -4.05 22.99 26.15
C SER A 319 -3.72 21.49 26.25
N GLU A 320 -4.71 20.62 26.05
CA GLU A 320 -4.64 19.16 26.24
C GLU A 320 -3.95 18.41 25.07
N ILE A 321 -3.38 19.12 24.09
CA ILE A 321 -3.16 18.57 22.75
C ILE A 321 -1.69 18.73 22.33
N ILE A 322 -0.78 17.98 22.94
CA ILE A 322 0.61 17.83 22.46
C ILE A 322 1.00 16.36 22.55
N CYS A 323 1.99 15.98 21.77
CA CYS A 323 2.38 14.59 21.64
C CYS A 323 3.90 14.48 21.44
N ILE A 324 4.56 13.54 22.12
CA ILE A 324 5.98 13.22 21.93
C ILE A 324 6.11 11.85 21.30
N ALA A 325 6.48 11.81 20.01
CA ALA A 325 6.72 10.56 19.30
C ALA A 325 8.10 9.99 19.65
N GLY A 326 8.11 8.76 20.15
CA GLY A 326 9.29 8.08 20.66
C GLY A 326 9.17 7.67 22.13
N SER A 327 10.24 7.12 22.70
CA SER A 327 10.30 6.85 24.14
C SER A 327 10.49 8.16 24.91
N SER A 328 9.66 8.40 25.93
CA SER A 328 9.79 9.51 26.89
C SER A 328 11.21 9.61 27.46
N ASP A 329 11.76 8.46 27.85
CA ASP A 329 13.07 8.33 28.45
C ASP A 329 14.17 8.70 27.45
N ASN A 330 14.03 8.25 26.20
CA ASN A 330 14.97 8.63 25.14
C ASN A 330 14.89 10.13 24.86
N PHE A 331 13.69 10.75 24.90
CA PHE A 331 13.55 12.19 24.77
C PHE A 331 14.26 12.94 25.90
N GLY A 332 14.01 12.57 27.17
CA GLY A 332 14.70 13.16 28.33
C GLY A 332 16.22 13.03 28.25
N ARG A 333 16.73 11.83 27.94
CA ARG A 333 18.17 11.57 27.75
C ARG A 333 18.79 12.37 26.61
N LEU A 334 18.06 12.61 25.53
CA LEU A 334 18.53 13.49 24.44
C LEU A 334 18.66 14.94 24.92
N ILE A 335 17.68 15.46 25.67
CA ILE A 335 17.75 16.81 26.22
C ILE A 335 18.96 16.94 27.17
N ASP A 336 19.22 15.92 27.99
CA ASP A 336 20.41 15.86 28.85
C ASP A 336 21.70 15.86 28.04
N ALA A 337 21.78 15.03 27.00
CA ALA A 337 22.93 14.99 26.10
C ALA A 337 23.15 16.34 25.41
N TYR A 338 22.08 17.04 25.02
CA TYR A 338 22.17 18.36 24.43
C TYR A 338 22.71 19.38 25.43
N ASP A 339 22.15 19.46 26.64
CA ASP A 339 22.61 20.43 27.65
C ASP A 339 24.05 20.16 28.15
N ASN A 340 24.52 18.91 28.09
CA ASN A 340 25.89 18.53 28.44
C ASN A 340 26.91 18.73 27.30
N THR A 341 26.45 19.00 26.07
CA THR A 341 27.33 19.23 24.93
C THR A 341 27.74 20.69 24.85
N SER A 342 28.97 20.97 24.39
CA SER A 342 29.41 22.35 24.20
C SER A 342 28.46 23.09 23.24
N LYS A 343 28.17 24.37 23.56
CA LYS A 343 27.25 25.17 22.74
C LYS A 343 27.77 25.35 21.31
N ARG A 344 29.09 25.37 21.13
CA ARG A 344 29.74 25.43 19.81
C ARG A 344 29.40 24.20 18.97
N VAL A 345 29.53 22.99 19.53
CA VAL A 345 29.19 21.74 18.83
C VAL A 345 27.70 21.67 18.51
N LEU A 346 26.82 22.02 19.44
CA LEU A 346 25.38 22.07 19.19
C LEU A 346 25.00 23.05 18.07
N ALA A 347 25.57 24.25 18.11
CA ALA A 347 25.34 25.26 17.08
C ALA A 347 25.84 24.77 15.71
N ASN A 348 27.02 24.15 15.65
CA ASN A 348 27.53 23.57 14.41
C ASN A 348 26.65 22.43 13.89
N TYR A 349 26.18 21.54 14.75
CA TYR A 349 25.26 20.46 14.36
C TYR A 349 23.94 21.02 13.79
N LEU A 350 23.35 22.01 14.47
CA LEU A 350 22.10 22.65 14.06
C LEU A 350 22.25 23.39 12.72
N PHE A 351 23.27 24.25 12.59
CA PHE A 351 23.49 25.08 11.41
C PHE A 351 24.04 24.30 10.21
N SER A 352 24.75 23.20 10.43
CA SER A 352 25.08 22.25 9.35
C SER A 352 23.83 21.67 8.70
N GLY A 353 22.84 21.30 9.53
CA GLY A 353 21.52 20.86 9.07
C GLY A 353 20.81 21.92 8.24
N LEU A 354 20.78 23.15 8.76
CA LEU A 354 20.18 24.30 8.09
C LEU A 354 20.82 24.55 6.72
N ALA A 355 22.16 24.62 6.67
CA ALA A 355 22.91 24.86 5.45
C ALA A 355 22.65 23.76 4.39
N ARG A 356 22.71 22.49 4.80
CA ARG A 356 22.46 21.34 3.92
C ARG A 356 21.06 21.39 3.30
N ASN A 357 20.04 21.73 4.09
CA ASN A 357 18.64 21.72 3.65
C ASN A 357 18.33 22.81 2.62
N TYR A 358 18.95 24.00 2.74
CA TYR A 358 18.65 25.13 1.86
C TYR A 358 19.65 25.34 0.71
N MET A 359 20.80 24.65 0.72
CA MET A 359 21.79 24.72 -0.37
C MET A 359 21.19 24.36 -1.74
N GLN A 360 20.20 23.47 -1.79
CA GLN A 360 19.52 23.07 -3.04
C GLN A 360 18.74 24.20 -3.74
N TYR A 361 18.37 25.25 -3.01
CA TYR A 361 17.64 26.41 -3.54
C TYR A 361 18.56 27.56 -3.97
N ILE A 362 19.87 27.42 -3.76
CA ILE A 362 20.89 28.42 -4.10
C ILE A 362 21.65 28.04 -5.37
N LYS A 363 22.12 29.05 -6.10
CA LYS A 363 23.07 28.90 -7.21
C LYS A 363 24.21 29.89 -7.04
N SER A 364 25.46 29.44 -7.20
CA SER A 364 26.63 30.32 -7.20
C SER A 364 27.60 29.91 -8.30
N ALA A 365 28.52 30.79 -8.69
CA ALA A 365 29.59 30.45 -9.64
C ALA A 365 30.56 29.39 -9.08
N GLN A 366 30.66 29.29 -7.76
CA GLN A 366 31.56 28.40 -7.04
C GLN A 366 30.94 27.02 -6.74
N TRP A 367 29.64 26.84 -7.01
CA TRP A 367 28.90 25.63 -6.68
C TRP A 367 28.05 25.15 -7.85
N ASP A 368 28.41 23.99 -8.39
CA ASP A 368 27.55 23.22 -9.28
C ASP A 368 26.93 22.04 -8.52
N ASN A 369 25.61 21.86 -8.66
CA ASN A 369 24.84 20.84 -7.91
C ASN A 369 25.26 19.40 -8.23
N SER A 370 26.11 19.20 -9.24
CA SER A 370 26.69 17.91 -9.62
C SER A 370 27.48 17.25 -8.47
N ILE A 371 28.03 18.02 -7.53
CA ILE A 371 28.85 17.52 -6.41
C ILE A 371 28.01 16.85 -5.31
N MET A 372 26.83 17.37 -4.98
CA MET A 372 25.93 16.75 -3.98
C MET A 372 25.19 15.53 -4.54
N ASN A 373 24.82 15.56 -5.82
CA ASN A 373 24.16 14.44 -6.47
C ASN A 373 25.12 13.25 -6.62
N SER A 374 26.38 13.47 -6.98
CA SER A 374 27.34 12.36 -7.19
C SER A 374 27.78 11.63 -5.92
N ARG A 375 27.73 12.26 -4.74
CA ARG A 375 28.27 11.68 -3.48
C ARG A 375 27.23 11.12 -2.50
N THR A 376 25.93 11.34 -2.73
CA THR A 376 24.85 10.85 -1.86
C THR A 376 24.30 9.47 -2.26
N GLY A 377 24.94 8.77 -3.20
CA GLY A 377 24.44 7.50 -3.73
C GLY A 377 23.23 7.64 -4.66
N TYR A 378 22.75 8.86 -4.88
CA TYR A 378 21.79 9.18 -5.93
C TYR A 378 22.53 9.25 -7.26
N ILE A 379 22.31 8.24 -8.10
CA ILE A 379 22.98 8.10 -9.40
C ILE A 379 22.90 9.43 -10.16
N PRO A 380 24.01 9.94 -10.76
CA PRO A 380 24.04 11.24 -11.42
C PRO A 380 22.84 11.39 -12.36
N HIS A 381 21.96 12.33 -12.01
CA HIS A 381 20.86 12.73 -12.87
C HIS A 381 21.47 13.39 -14.10
N LEU A 382 21.08 12.93 -15.30
CA LEU A 382 21.25 13.68 -16.53
C LEU A 382 20.85 15.15 -16.29
N PRO A 383 21.52 16.15 -16.89
CA PRO A 383 21.21 17.56 -16.67
C PRO A 383 19.73 17.82 -16.96
N MET A 384 18.92 17.93 -15.89
CA MET A 384 17.50 18.18 -16.00
C MET A 384 17.28 19.67 -16.24
N SER A 385 16.48 19.99 -17.25
CA SER A 385 15.99 21.34 -17.49
C SER A 385 15.36 21.92 -16.23
N ARG A 386 15.72 23.16 -15.85
CA ARG A 386 15.34 23.81 -14.57
C ARG A 386 13.84 23.77 -14.27
N TRP A 387 12.98 23.84 -15.27
CA TRP A 387 11.53 23.77 -15.10
C TRP A 387 11.06 22.45 -14.45
N ARG A 388 11.79 21.33 -14.63
CA ARG A 388 11.49 20.04 -13.97
C ARG A 388 11.75 20.06 -12.46
N ILE A 389 12.50 21.05 -11.97
CA ILE A 389 12.71 21.31 -10.54
C ILE A 389 11.65 22.32 -10.04
N CYS A 390 11.43 23.38 -10.82
CA CYS A 390 10.56 24.48 -10.40
C CYS A 390 9.07 24.13 -10.40
N LEU A 391 8.60 23.31 -11.36
CA LEU A 391 7.19 22.96 -11.46
C LEU A 391 6.70 22.10 -10.28
N PRO A 392 7.42 21.04 -9.85
CA PRO A 392 7.04 20.31 -8.62
C PRO A 392 7.03 21.18 -7.36
N ILE A 393 7.98 22.12 -7.23
CA ILE A 393 8.01 23.06 -6.10
C ILE A 393 6.79 24.00 -6.16
N ALA A 394 6.47 24.53 -7.35
CA ALA A 394 5.26 25.30 -7.60
C ALA A 394 4.00 24.54 -7.22
N HIS A 395 3.87 23.30 -7.69
CA HIS A 395 2.77 22.40 -7.36
C HIS A 395 2.66 22.14 -5.86
N LYS A 396 3.78 21.88 -5.15
CA LYS A 396 3.77 21.60 -3.71
C LYS A 396 3.18 22.74 -2.87
N TYR A 397 3.57 23.98 -3.14
CA TYR A 397 3.17 25.12 -2.32
C TYR A 397 1.88 25.81 -2.79
N PHE A 398 1.54 25.68 -4.07
CA PHE A 398 0.36 26.28 -4.71
C PHE A 398 -0.59 25.22 -5.28
N LEU A 399 -0.70 24.05 -4.62
CA LEU A 399 -1.49 22.91 -5.11
C LEU A 399 -2.91 23.30 -5.58
N PRO A 400 -3.73 24.01 -4.80
CA PRO A 400 -5.07 24.43 -5.24
C PRO A 400 -5.05 25.28 -6.51
N VAL A 401 -4.06 26.18 -6.63
CA VAL A 401 -3.93 27.09 -7.77
C VAL A 401 -3.51 26.34 -9.03
N VAL A 402 -2.51 25.47 -8.92
CA VAL A 402 -2.00 24.68 -10.05
C VAL A 402 -3.09 23.73 -10.55
N THR A 403 -3.82 23.06 -9.65
CA THR A 403 -4.94 22.20 -9.99
C THR A 403 -6.08 22.99 -10.64
N SER A 404 -6.44 24.16 -10.10
CA SER A 404 -7.46 25.06 -10.69
C SER A 404 -7.10 25.47 -12.11
N ILE A 405 -5.84 25.87 -12.35
CA ILE A 405 -5.35 26.21 -13.69
C ILE A 405 -5.44 25.00 -14.63
N PHE A 406 -5.05 23.82 -14.16
CA PHE A 406 -5.06 22.61 -14.97
C PHE A 406 -6.48 22.19 -15.37
N VAL A 407 -7.37 22.06 -14.38
CA VAL A 407 -8.77 21.62 -14.55
C VAL A 407 -9.50 22.53 -15.52
N ARG A 408 -9.41 23.86 -15.35
CA ARG A 408 -10.07 24.84 -16.23
C ARG A 408 -9.70 24.71 -17.71
N HIS A 409 -8.53 24.15 -18.03
CA HIS A 409 -8.04 24.05 -19.41
C HIS A 409 -8.10 22.64 -19.98
N ASN A 410 -8.11 21.59 -19.14
CA ASN A 410 -7.88 20.22 -19.57
C ASN A 410 -8.87 19.20 -18.99
N TYR A 411 -9.84 19.61 -18.17
CA TYR A 411 -10.79 18.69 -17.55
C TYR A 411 -12.22 19.24 -17.66
N LYS A 412 -13.13 18.44 -18.23
CA LYS A 412 -14.49 18.84 -18.54
C LYS A 412 -15.46 18.40 -17.45
N SER A 413 -16.56 19.14 -17.28
CA SER A 413 -17.57 18.86 -16.25
C SER A 413 -18.21 17.48 -16.37
N HIS A 414 -18.47 17.01 -17.59
CA HIS A 414 -19.06 15.69 -17.82
C HIS A 414 -18.12 14.54 -17.45
N GLU A 415 -16.79 14.73 -17.51
CA GLU A 415 -15.82 13.73 -17.04
C GLU A 415 -15.96 13.54 -15.53
N LYS A 416 -16.14 14.64 -14.77
CA LYS A 416 -16.39 14.59 -13.32
C LYS A 416 -17.73 13.92 -12.97
N GLN A 417 -18.77 14.10 -13.80
CA GLN A 417 -20.07 13.46 -13.60
C GLN A 417 -19.96 11.94 -13.73
N ASN A 418 -19.36 11.45 -14.82
CA ASN A 418 -19.15 10.00 -15.04
C ASN A 418 -18.28 9.38 -13.93
N LEU A 419 -17.24 10.10 -13.50
CA LEU A 419 -16.41 9.68 -12.38
C LEU A 419 -17.21 9.56 -11.07
N THR A 420 -18.09 10.51 -10.81
CA THR A 420 -19.00 10.49 -9.64
C THR A 420 -19.96 9.32 -9.70
N GLU A 421 -20.57 9.06 -10.87
CA GLU A 421 -21.47 7.92 -11.06
C GLU A 421 -20.78 6.58 -10.79
N MET A 422 -19.56 6.42 -11.28
CA MET A 422 -18.73 5.24 -11.01
C MET A 422 -18.40 5.10 -9.52
N PHE A 423 -18.03 6.19 -8.84
CA PHE A 423 -17.78 6.17 -7.40
C PHE A 423 -19.03 5.74 -6.61
N LEU A 424 -20.20 6.29 -6.94
CA LEU A 424 -21.48 5.93 -6.30
C LEU A 424 -21.85 4.46 -6.57
N SER A 425 -21.52 3.92 -7.74
CA SER A 425 -21.69 2.50 -8.06
C SER A 425 -20.84 1.62 -7.15
N VAL A 426 -19.54 1.94 -6.99
CA VAL A 426 -18.62 1.21 -6.09
C VAL A 426 -19.05 1.33 -4.64
N GLN A 427 -19.42 2.53 -4.18
CA GLN A 427 -19.91 2.79 -2.82
C GLN A 427 -21.16 1.95 -2.49
N ARG A 428 -22.13 1.93 -3.40
CA ARG A 428 -23.35 1.12 -3.25
C ARG A 428 -23.04 -0.37 -3.18
N GLU A 429 -22.15 -0.86 -4.03
CA GLU A 429 -21.78 -2.29 -3.99
C GLU A 429 -21.01 -2.64 -2.72
N PHE A 430 -20.18 -1.73 -2.19
CA PHE A 430 -19.54 -1.93 -0.90
C PHE A 430 -20.58 -2.18 0.20
N ARG A 431 -21.62 -1.34 0.25
CA ARG A 431 -22.75 -1.49 1.17
C ARG A 431 -23.47 -2.83 0.99
N ASN A 432 -23.73 -3.25 -0.25
CA ASN A 432 -24.38 -4.53 -0.55
C ASN A 432 -23.54 -5.72 -0.08
N VAL A 433 -22.23 -5.70 -0.33
CA VAL A 433 -21.32 -6.77 0.09
C VAL A 433 -21.25 -6.88 1.61
N LEU A 434 -21.33 -5.76 2.35
CA LEU A 434 -21.39 -5.79 3.81
C LEU A 434 -22.55 -6.64 4.35
N GLU A 435 -23.70 -6.71 3.67
CA GLU A 435 -24.83 -7.54 4.11
C GLU A 435 -24.51 -9.04 4.11
N SER A 436 -23.54 -9.45 3.29
CA SER A 436 -23.05 -10.83 3.25
C SER A 436 -22.04 -11.16 4.36
N VAL A 437 -21.58 -10.15 5.12
CA VAL A 437 -20.54 -10.28 6.15
C VAL A 437 -21.15 -10.78 7.47
N LYS A 438 -21.20 -12.10 7.64
CA LYS A 438 -21.84 -12.75 8.80
C LYS A 438 -21.03 -12.75 10.10
N TRP A 439 -19.79 -12.27 10.06
CA TRP A 439 -18.91 -12.30 11.24
C TRP A 439 -18.94 -11.00 12.03
N LEU A 440 -19.51 -9.94 11.45
CA LEU A 440 -19.79 -8.70 12.15
C LEU A 440 -21.09 -8.85 12.94
N THR A 441 -21.11 -8.32 14.17
CA THR A 441 -22.34 -8.08 14.91
C THR A 441 -23.23 -7.09 14.16
N SER A 442 -24.55 -7.17 14.38
CA SER A 442 -25.51 -6.26 13.76
C SER A 442 -25.20 -4.79 14.08
N GLU A 443 -24.66 -4.50 15.27
CA GLU A 443 -24.26 -3.14 15.66
C GLU A 443 -23.13 -2.61 14.78
N THR A 444 -22.04 -3.36 14.67
CA THR A 444 -20.88 -2.95 13.85
C THR A 444 -21.22 -2.91 12.37
N LEU A 445 -22.08 -3.82 11.89
CA LEU A 445 -22.56 -3.83 10.51
C LEU A 445 -23.32 -2.55 10.15
N GLU A 446 -24.31 -2.15 10.97
CA GLU A 446 -25.10 -0.95 10.69
C GLU A 446 -24.27 0.33 10.82
N LYS A 447 -23.35 0.40 11.79
CA LYS A 447 -22.38 1.49 11.88
C LYS A 447 -21.49 1.59 10.64
N SER A 448 -21.00 0.46 10.13
CA SER A 448 -20.16 0.42 8.91
C SER A 448 -20.93 0.92 7.69
N LYS A 449 -22.20 0.54 7.54
CA LYS A 449 -23.08 1.03 6.48
C LYS A 449 -23.31 2.53 6.58
N GLN A 450 -23.59 3.04 7.78
CA GLN A 450 -23.77 4.47 8.01
C GLN A 450 -22.51 5.27 7.66
N GLN A 451 -21.33 4.79 8.07
CA GLN A 451 -20.07 5.43 7.72
C GLN A 451 -19.84 5.49 6.21
N ILE A 452 -20.19 4.42 5.48
CA ILE A 452 -20.13 4.41 4.00
C ILE A 452 -21.05 5.47 3.39
N ASP A 453 -22.28 5.59 3.88
CA ASP A 453 -23.25 6.58 3.37
C ASP A 453 -22.78 8.03 3.60
N ASP A 454 -22.11 8.26 4.73
CA ASP A 454 -21.63 9.58 5.15
C ASP A 454 -20.27 9.96 4.50
N LEU A 455 -19.69 9.10 3.66
CA LEU A 455 -18.40 9.36 3.02
C LEU A 455 -18.46 10.58 2.11
N ILE A 456 -17.48 11.47 2.28
CA ILE A 456 -17.24 12.60 1.40
C ILE A 456 -15.93 12.34 0.64
N ALA A 457 -16.00 12.37 -0.70
CA ALA A 457 -14.87 12.15 -1.57
C ALA A 457 -14.60 13.36 -2.48
N PHE A 458 -13.34 13.74 -2.62
CA PHE A 458 -12.89 14.69 -3.64
C PHE A 458 -12.52 13.93 -4.91
N LEU A 459 -13.41 14.00 -5.90
CA LEU A 459 -13.26 13.33 -7.19
C LEU A 459 -12.72 14.31 -8.24
N ALA A 460 -11.55 13.99 -8.78
CA ALA A 460 -10.66 14.81 -9.62
C ALA A 460 -10.14 16.09 -8.95
N HIS A 461 -11.05 16.92 -8.43
CA HIS A 461 -10.73 18.16 -7.74
C HIS A 461 -11.86 18.57 -6.79
N ALA A 462 -11.51 19.34 -5.75
CA ALA A 462 -12.48 20.07 -4.94
C ALA A 462 -13.12 21.19 -5.78
N ASP A 463 -14.41 21.47 -5.61
CA ASP A 463 -15.11 22.48 -6.41
C ASP A 463 -14.74 23.90 -5.99
N GLU A 464 -14.41 24.07 -4.72
CA GLU A 464 -14.07 25.33 -4.09
C GLU A 464 -12.80 25.97 -4.67
N ILE A 465 -11.87 25.18 -5.25
CA ILE A 465 -10.65 25.70 -5.89
C ILE A 465 -10.93 26.34 -7.26
N LEU A 466 -12.14 26.14 -7.81
CA LEU A 466 -12.62 26.81 -9.02
C LEU A 466 -13.35 28.12 -8.70
N ASP A 467 -13.55 28.44 -7.41
CA ASP A 467 -13.93 29.79 -6.99
C ASP A 467 -12.66 30.62 -6.74
N ASP A 468 -12.46 31.64 -7.55
CA ASP A 468 -11.29 32.51 -7.46
C ASP A 468 -11.25 33.22 -6.09
N LYS A 469 -12.40 33.58 -5.50
CA LYS A 469 -12.46 34.25 -4.19
C LYS A 469 -11.82 33.39 -3.09
N ASN A 470 -12.13 32.10 -3.08
CA ASN A 470 -11.63 31.16 -2.09
C ASN A 470 -10.10 30.99 -2.18
N VAL A 471 -9.59 30.85 -3.41
CA VAL A 471 -8.16 30.72 -3.65
C VAL A 471 -7.42 32.01 -3.31
N GLU A 472 -7.98 33.18 -3.67
CA GLU A 472 -7.41 34.48 -3.33
C GLU A 472 -7.37 34.74 -1.83
N GLU A 473 -8.43 34.37 -1.12
CA GLU A 473 -8.49 34.49 0.34
C GLU A 473 -7.44 33.61 1.02
N TYR A 474 -7.27 32.36 0.57
CA TYR A 474 -6.32 31.43 1.16
C TYR A 474 -4.87 31.94 1.06
N TYR A 475 -4.47 32.46 -0.10
CA TYR A 475 -3.11 32.95 -0.35
C TYR A 475 -2.93 34.47 -0.11
N ARG A 476 -3.94 35.17 0.41
CA ARG A 476 -3.96 36.65 0.56
C ARG A 476 -2.69 37.20 1.23
N ASP A 477 -2.33 36.63 2.38
CA ASP A 477 -1.30 37.17 3.27
C ASP A 477 0.12 36.66 2.97
N VAL A 478 0.30 35.84 1.93
CA VAL A 478 1.62 35.33 1.56
C VAL A 478 2.29 36.29 0.58
N PRO A 479 3.37 37.00 0.98
CA PRO A 479 4.18 37.75 0.05
C PRO A 479 5.00 36.79 -0.81
N ILE A 480 5.13 37.08 -2.11
CA ILE A 480 6.00 36.36 -3.03
C ILE A 480 6.79 37.37 -3.84
N SER A 481 8.09 37.18 -3.90
CA SER A 481 9.03 37.95 -4.71
C SER A 481 9.18 37.34 -6.10
N PRO A 482 9.16 38.13 -7.19
CA PRO A 482 9.47 37.62 -8.53
C PRO A 482 10.94 37.20 -8.72
N TYR A 483 11.81 37.52 -7.76
CA TYR A 483 13.26 37.34 -7.91
C TYR A 483 13.89 36.46 -6.82
N GLU A 484 13.47 36.61 -5.57
CA GLU A 484 14.15 35.99 -4.42
C GLU A 484 13.62 34.58 -4.10
N PHE A 485 14.11 33.56 -4.81
CA PHE A 485 13.58 32.19 -4.72
C PHE A 485 13.67 31.59 -3.31
N LEU A 486 14.83 31.63 -2.62
CA LEU A 486 14.95 31.08 -1.26
C LEU A 486 13.99 31.77 -0.29
N LYS A 487 13.80 33.08 -0.41
CA LYS A 487 12.88 33.85 0.43
C LYS A 487 11.44 33.41 0.22
N ASN A 488 11.04 33.16 -1.03
CA ASN A 488 9.72 32.61 -1.33
C ASN A 488 9.50 31.24 -0.66
N ILE A 489 10.50 30.35 -0.70
CA ILE A 489 10.43 29.04 -0.05
C ILE A 489 10.20 29.19 1.46
N LEU A 490 11.00 30.04 2.13
CA LEU A 490 10.86 30.29 3.57
C LEU A 490 9.47 30.87 3.92
N GLN A 491 8.99 31.83 3.13
CA GLN A 491 7.67 32.44 3.31
C GLN A 491 6.53 31.43 3.14
N LEU A 492 6.62 30.55 2.15
CA LEU A 492 5.61 29.53 1.88
C LEU A 492 5.62 28.41 2.93
N GLN A 493 6.78 28.00 3.43
CA GLN A 493 6.88 27.05 4.55
C GLN A 493 6.23 27.64 5.81
N LYS A 494 6.58 28.88 6.16
CA LYS A 494 6.00 29.58 7.32
C LYS A 494 4.49 29.75 7.19
N PHE A 495 4.00 30.05 5.98
CA PHE A 495 2.57 30.12 5.71
C PHE A 495 1.86 28.78 5.95
N GLN A 496 2.36 27.67 5.41
CA GLN A 496 1.77 26.34 5.61
C GLN A 496 1.77 25.96 7.10
N HIS A 497 2.86 26.23 7.80
CA HIS A 497 2.97 25.99 9.24
C HIS A 497 1.92 26.79 10.03
N LYS A 498 1.78 28.09 9.75
CA LYS A 498 0.75 28.93 10.38
C LYS A 498 -0.65 28.40 10.09
N LYS A 499 -0.94 27.99 8.85
CA LYS A 499 -2.25 27.45 8.48
C LYS A 499 -2.59 26.17 9.22
N ASN A 500 -1.63 25.27 9.40
CA ASN A 500 -1.83 24.07 10.21
C ASN A 500 -2.00 24.41 11.71
N ALA A 501 -1.19 25.34 12.22
CA ALA A 501 -1.27 25.77 13.61
C ALA A 501 -2.59 26.48 13.98
N GLU A 502 -3.25 27.14 13.01
CA GLU A 502 -4.58 27.72 13.24
C GLU A 502 -5.63 26.66 13.65
N PHE A 503 -5.44 25.37 13.30
CA PHE A 503 -6.35 24.26 13.60
C PHE A 503 -6.05 23.51 14.91
N ILE A 504 -5.10 24.01 15.72
CA ILE A 504 -4.81 23.43 17.03
C ILE A 504 -5.99 23.71 17.98
N ASP A 505 -6.36 24.99 18.13
CA ASP A 505 -7.37 25.44 19.09
C ASP A 505 -8.74 25.75 18.46
N ARG A 506 -8.92 25.44 17.16
CA ARG A 506 -10.22 25.48 16.50
C ARG A 506 -10.50 24.14 15.85
N PRO A 507 -11.78 23.72 15.79
CA PRO A 507 -12.12 22.51 15.09
C PRO A 507 -11.85 22.65 13.60
N VAL A 508 -11.40 21.56 13.00
CA VAL A 508 -11.27 21.45 11.56
C VAL A 508 -12.71 21.21 11.02
N VAL A 509 -13.18 22.04 10.08
CA VAL A 509 -14.47 21.90 9.34
C VAL A 509 -14.39 20.96 8.10
N ARG A 510 -15.07 19.80 8.12
CA ARG A 510 -15.04 18.68 7.12
C ARG A 510 -15.13 18.99 5.60
N LYS A 511 -15.21 20.25 5.15
CA LYS A 511 -15.38 20.64 3.73
C LYS A 511 -14.21 21.41 3.11
N ASP A 512 -13.11 21.62 3.83
CA ASP A 512 -11.99 22.38 3.26
C ASP A 512 -11.09 21.44 2.40
N TRP A 513 -10.65 21.92 1.24
CA TRP A 513 -9.92 21.11 0.26
C TRP A 513 -8.47 20.81 0.69
N ASN A 514 -7.96 21.53 1.69
CA ASN A 514 -6.61 21.35 2.24
C ASN A 514 -6.47 20.12 3.15
N TRP A 515 -7.44 19.22 3.12
CA TRP A 515 -7.64 18.21 4.15
C TRP A 515 -7.24 16.82 3.74
N ASP A 516 -6.26 16.23 4.41
CA ASP A 516 -5.64 14.97 3.98
C ASP A 516 -6.39 13.68 4.38
N HIS A 517 -7.48 13.77 5.16
CA HIS A 517 -8.20 12.61 5.69
C HIS A 517 -9.52 12.29 4.97
N MET A 518 -9.73 12.82 3.78
CA MET A 518 -10.87 12.50 2.91
C MET A 518 -10.43 11.60 1.77
N ILE A 519 -11.36 10.82 1.21
CA ILE A 519 -11.08 10.05 -0.02
C ILE A 519 -10.75 11.06 -1.12
N LYS A 520 -9.52 11.01 -1.64
CA LYS A 520 -9.05 11.89 -2.72
C LYS A 520 -8.68 11.06 -3.93
N ILE A 521 -9.45 11.22 -4.99
CA ILE A 521 -9.09 10.72 -6.32
C ILE A 521 -8.63 11.92 -7.14
N PRO A 522 -7.32 12.23 -7.22
CA PRO A 522 -6.83 13.42 -7.91
C PRO A 522 -7.10 13.34 -9.42
N VAL A 523 -7.16 14.50 -10.09
CA VAL A 523 -7.33 14.60 -11.55
C VAL A 523 -6.24 13.84 -12.33
N SER A 524 -5.07 13.66 -11.71
CA SER A 524 -3.98 12.85 -12.26
C SER A 524 -4.31 11.36 -12.32
N GLN A 525 -5.17 10.82 -11.46
CA GLN A 525 -5.66 9.43 -11.50
C GLN A 525 -7.05 9.32 -12.15
N ALA A 526 -7.82 10.40 -12.19
CA ALA A 526 -9.16 10.41 -12.80
C ALA A 526 -9.16 10.56 -14.34
N ARG A 527 -8.09 10.11 -15.03
CA ARG A 527 -7.93 10.23 -16.49
C ARG A 527 -7.05 9.11 -17.07
N GLU A 528 -6.94 9.07 -18.40
CA GLU A 528 -6.03 8.21 -19.17
C GLU A 528 -6.08 6.72 -18.78
N SER A 529 -4.98 6.16 -18.28
CA SER A 529 -4.85 4.72 -18.04
C SER A 529 -5.87 4.23 -17.02
N TYR A 530 -6.14 5.02 -15.98
CA TYR A 530 -7.06 4.67 -14.90
C TYR A 530 -8.54 4.91 -15.23
N PHE A 531 -8.85 6.01 -15.91
CA PHE A 531 -10.22 6.37 -16.26
C PHE A 531 -10.26 7.10 -17.59
N THR A 532 -11.01 6.59 -18.55
CA THR A 532 -11.24 7.27 -19.82
C THR A 532 -12.66 6.99 -20.27
N MET A 533 -13.30 8.00 -20.86
CA MET A 533 -14.63 7.84 -21.46
C MET A 533 -14.55 7.11 -22.79
N ASN A 534 -15.66 6.54 -23.27
CA ASN A 534 -15.76 5.91 -24.59
C ASN A 534 -14.80 4.73 -24.81
N ARG A 535 -14.47 4.00 -23.72
CA ARG A 535 -13.80 2.69 -23.74
C ARG A 535 -14.60 1.72 -22.87
N PRO A 536 -14.37 0.40 -22.95
CA PRO A 536 -15.03 -0.56 -22.07
C PRO A 536 -14.91 -0.16 -20.60
N HIS A 537 -16.04 -0.10 -19.91
CA HIS A 537 -16.18 0.10 -18.47
C HIS A 537 -15.37 -0.92 -17.69
N ALA A 538 -15.24 -2.16 -18.19
CA ALA A 538 -14.34 -3.17 -17.63
C ALA A 538 -12.95 -2.61 -17.27
N LEU A 539 -12.37 -1.79 -18.16
CA LEU A 539 -11.07 -1.19 -17.93
C LEU A 539 -11.11 -0.19 -16.78
N ASN A 540 -12.11 0.70 -16.75
CA ASN A 540 -12.26 1.71 -15.71
C ASN A 540 -12.47 1.07 -14.33
N TYR A 541 -13.37 0.10 -14.22
CA TYR A 541 -13.61 -0.63 -12.97
C TYR A 541 -12.38 -1.45 -12.54
N GLY A 542 -11.69 -2.10 -13.47
CA GLY A 542 -10.47 -2.85 -13.18
C GLY A 542 -9.36 -1.99 -12.58
N SER A 543 -9.19 -0.75 -13.06
CA SER A 543 -8.19 0.19 -12.57
C SER A 543 -8.73 1.11 -11.46
N LEU A 544 -9.48 2.15 -11.82
CA LEU A 544 -9.88 3.19 -10.87
C LEU A 544 -10.94 2.71 -9.89
N GLY A 545 -11.81 1.78 -10.31
CA GLY A 545 -12.83 1.22 -9.42
C GLY A 545 -12.22 0.43 -8.27
N ALA A 546 -11.14 -0.32 -8.54
CA ALA A 546 -10.39 -1.01 -7.50
C ALA A 546 -9.74 -0.04 -6.50
N ILE A 547 -9.20 1.09 -6.99
CA ILE A 547 -8.66 2.17 -6.15
C ILE A 547 -9.78 2.81 -5.32
N MET A 548 -10.95 3.11 -5.91
CA MET A 548 -12.09 3.66 -5.17
C MET A 548 -12.52 2.73 -4.03
N GLY A 549 -12.64 1.42 -4.29
CA GLY A 549 -12.98 0.45 -3.25
C GLY A 549 -11.91 0.31 -2.16
N HIS A 550 -10.64 0.44 -2.53
CA HIS A 550 -9.50 0.47 -1.60
C HIS A 550 -9.59 1.69 -0.65
N GLU A 551 -9.78 2.89 -1.19
CA GLU A 551 -9.90 4.12 -0.40
C GLU A 551 -11.20 4.16 0.45
N ILE A 552 -12.31 3.60 -0.06
CA ILE A 552 -13.54 3.45 0.72
C ILE A 552 -13.29 2.55 1.92
N LEU A 553 -12.59 1.42 1.76
CA LEU A 553 -12.24 0.60 2.92
C LEU A 553 -11.43 1.43 3.89
N HIS A 554 -10.36 2.11 3.47
CA HIS A 554 -9.54 2.93 4.38
C HIS A 554 -10.38 3.96 5.15
N ALA A 555 -11.32 4.64 4.50
CA ALA A 555 -12.17 5.63 5.14
C ALA A 555 -13.14 5.04 6.18
N VAL A 556 -13.60 3.80 5.98
CA VAL A 556 -14.50 3.06 6.91
C VAL A 556 -13.70 2.29 7.97
N ASN A 557 -12.47 1.91 7.63
CA ASN A 557 -11.56 1.08 8.41
C ASN A 557 -10.63 1.88 9.33
N GLN A 558 -10.65 3.22 9.21
CA GLN A 558 -10.01 4.23 10.08
C GLN A 558 -10.42 4.15 11.56
N ILE A 559 -10.97 3.01 11.99
CA ILE A 559 -11.34 2.75 13.37
C ILE A 559 -11.14 1.26 13.79
N GLY A 560 -10.49 0.36 13.01
CA GLY A 560 -10.69 -1.10 13.24
C GLY A 560 -9.56 -2.13 13.01
N VAL A 561 -8.41 -1.80 12.41
CA VAL A 561 -7.36 -2.81 12.15
C VAL A 561 -6.14 -2.58 13.03
N PRO A 562 -5.98 -3.33 14.14
CA PRO A 562 -4.82 -3.19 14.99
C PRO A 562 -3.58 -3.70 14.25
N LYS A 563 -2.64 -2.78 13.97
CA LYS A 563 -1.33 -3.12 13.38
C LYS A 563 -0.39 -3.80 14.40
N ARG A 564 -0.78 -3.87 15.69
CA ARG A 564 -0.11 -4.66 16.74
C ARG A 564 -1.13 -5.44 17.60
N PRO A 565 -0.83 -6.69 17.99
CA PRO A 565 -1.74 -7.50 18.81
C PRO A 565 -2.04 -6.94 20.21
N GLU A 566 -1.27 -5.97 20.69
CA GLU A 566 -1.25 -5.53 22.10
C GLU A 566 -1.91 -4.16 22.34
N VAL A 567 -2.33 -3.46 21.27
CA VAL A 567 -2.93 -2.10 21.39
C VAL A 567 -4.46 -2.19 21.36
N PRO A 568 -5.18 -1.65 22.38
CA PRO A 568 -6.64 -1.63 22.40
C PRO A 568 -7.21 -0.66 21.35
N ILE A 569 -8.23 -1.09 20.61
CA ILE A 569 -8.97 -0.26 19.64
C ILE A 569 -9.91 0.71 20.40
N LYS A 570 -10.14 1.93 19.88
CA LYS A 570 -11.29 2.77 20.27
C LYS A 570 -12.57 2.05 19.82
N LYS A 571 -13.14 1.22 20.70
CA LYS A 571 -14.28 0.31 20.42
C LYS A 571 -15.53 1.03 19.90
N TRP A 572 -15.65 1.20 18.60
CA TRP A 572 -16.95 1.16 17.92
C TRP A 572 -17.27 -0.26 17.43
N TRP A 573 -16.25 -1.12 17.35
CA TRP A 573 -16.39 -2.58 17.20
C TRP A 573 -16.66 -3.22 18.54
N THR A 574 -17.40 -4.32 18.50
CA THR A 574 -17.50 -5.22 19.66
C THR A 574 -16.22 -6.04 19.82
N ASP A 575 -15.96 -6.55 21.03
CA ASP A 575 -14.84 -7.48 21.27
C ASP A 575 -14.88 -8.70 20.34
N ASP A 576 -16.09 -9.21 20.09
CA ASP A 576 -16.32 -10.37 19.24
C ASP A 576 -15.91 -10.08 17.79
N ASP A 577 -16.21 -8.89 17.29
CA ASP A 577 -15.82 -8.43 15.94
C ASP A 577 -14.30 -8.31 15.82
N GLU A 578 -13.64 -7.74 16.83
CA GLU A 578 -12.18 -7.60 16.83
C GLU A 578 -11.49 -8.96 16.79
N VAL A 579 -11.92 -9.90 17.63
CA VAL A 579 -11.39 -11.27 17.63
C VAL A 579 -11.64 -11.96 16.29
N ALA A 580 -12.85 -11.79 15.74
CA ALA A 580 -13.25 -12.37 14.46
C ALA A 580 -12.41 -11.83 13.30
N PHE A 581 -12.09 -10.53 13.31
CA PHE A 581 -11.23 -9.92 12.32
C PHE A 581 -9.77 -10.35 12.47
N ARG A 582 -9.19 -10.29 13.67
CA ARG A 582 -7.80 -10.71 13.92
C ARG A 582 -7.54 -12.14 13.42
N LYS A 583 -8.52 -13.05 13.63
CA LYS A 583 -8.46 -14.42 13.12
C LYS A 583 -8.39 -14.49 11.59
N ARG A 584 -9.11 -13.61 10.88
CA ARG A 584 -9.13 -13.53 9.42
C ARG A 584 -7.90 -12.83 8.86
N ALA A 585 -7.50 -11.72 9.46
CA ALA A 585 -6.29 -10.97 9.15
C ALA A 585 -5.03 -11.84 9.17
N GLN A 586 -4.94 -12.80 10.11
CA GLN A 586 -3.82 -13.72 10.18
C GLN A 586 -3.60 -14.52 8.88
N CYS A 587 -4.66 -14.79 8.11
CA CYS A 587 -4.55 -15.45 6.81
C CYS A 587 -3.75 -14.57 5.83
N THR A 588 -4.13 -13.29 5.72
CA THR A 588 -3.44 -12.28 4.89
C THR A 588 -2.00 -12.08 5.36
N ILE A 589 -1.75 -11.96 6.68
CA ILE A 589 -0.40 -11.85 7.24
C ILE A 589 0.47 -13.04 6.80
N ASN A 590 -0.06 -14.25 6.93
CA ASN A 590 0.67 -15.47 6.60
C ASN A 590 0.91 -15.62 5.10
N GLN A 591 -0.06 -15.21 4.26
CA GLN A 591 0.07 -15.23 2.80
C GLN A 591 1.19 -14.29 2.36
N TYR A 592 1.05 -13.00 2.69
CA TYR A 592 1.99 -11.97 2.24
C TYR A 592 3.37 -12.15 2.89
N GLY A 593 3.44 -12.66 4.13
CA GLY A 593 4.70 -12.99 4.79
C GLY A 593 5.49 -14.13 4.13
N ARG A 594 4.90 -14.88 3.19
CA ARG A 594 5.63 -15.88 2.37
C ARG A 594 6.24 -15.29 1.12
N TYR A 595 5.73 -14.15 0.63
CA TYR A 595 6.24 -13.48 -0.54
C TYR A 595 7.60 -12.84 -0.26
N GLY A 596 8.47 -12.81 -1.27
CA GLY A 596 9.80 -12.22 -1.16
C GLY A 596 10.56 -12.28 -2.48
N LEU A 597 11.55 -11.41 -2.64
CA LEU A 597 12.44 -11.42 -3.79
C LEU A 597 13.77 -12.11 -3.44
N PRO A 598 14.39 -12.84 -4.39
CA PRO A 598 15.69 -13.45 -4.19
C PRO A 598 16.73 -12.44 -3.67
N ARG A 599 17.50 -12.82 -2.64
CA ARG A 599 18.55 -12.00 -1.99
C ARG A 599 18.06 -10.71 -1.29
N LYS A 600 16.75 -10.46 -1.20
CA LYS A 600 16.17 -9.24 -0.59
C LYS A 600 15.28 -9.50 0.63
N GLY A 601 14.99 -10.77 0.93
CA GLY A 601 14.20 -11.17 2.09
C GLY A 601 12.70 -11.27 1.78
N LYS A 602 11.93 -11.63 2.81
CA LYS A 602 10.47 -11.78 2.75
C LYS A 602 9.78 -10.48 3.13
N LEU A 603 8.56 -10.27 2.62
CA LEU A 603 7.69 -9.19 3.08
C LEU A 603 7.30 -9.39 4.54
N ASN A 604 7.07 -8.28 5.24
CA ASN A 604 6.44 -8.31 6.55
C ASN A 604 4.92 -8.24 6.38
N GLY A 605 4.26 -9.40 6.46
CA GLY A 605 2.81 -9.52 6.29
C GLY A 605 1.99 -8.77 7.34
N THR A 606 2.53 -8.57 8.55
CA THR A 606 1.87 -7.77 9.61
C THR A 606 1.90 -6.29 9.27
N LYS A 607 3.07 -5.80 8.84
CA LYS A 607 3.25 -4.39 8.48
C LYS A 607 2.42 -3.98 7.26
N THR A 608 2.25 -4.89 6.31
CA THR A 608 1.52 -4.65 5.06
C THR A 608 0.04 -5.00 5.12
N LEU A 609 -0.45 -5.50 6.28
CA LEU A 609 -1.79 -6.06 6.41
C LEU A 609 -2.90 -5.11 5.94
N ASP A 610 -2.86 -3.87 6.40
CA ASP A 610 -3.88 -2.85 6.14
C ASP A 610 -4.09 -2.62 4.65
N GLU A 611 -3.00 -2.34 3.93
CA GLU A 611 -2.99 -2.16 2.48
C GLU A 611 -3.38 -3.43 1.72
N ASN A 612 -2.94 -4.60 2.19
CA ASN A 612 -3.26 -5.87 1.55
C ASN A 612 -4.76 -6.20 1.67
N VAL A 613 -5.38 -5.90 2.81
CA VAL A 613 -6.83 -6.06 3.02
C VAL A 613 -7.60 -5.07 2.15
N ALA A 614 -7.13 -3.82 2.07
CA ALA A 614 -7.71 -2.80 1.21
C ALA A 614 -7.62 -3.17 -0.29
N ASP A 615 -6.52 -3.75 -0.75
CA ASP A 615 -6.40 -4.27 -2.13
C ASP A 615 -7.39 -5.38 -2.44
N ASN A 616 -7.47 -6.37 -1.55
CA ASN A 616 -8.34 -7.52 -1.74
C ASN A 616 -9.82 -7.10 -1.74
N THR A 617 -10.17 -6.17 -0.86
CA THR A 617 -11.52 -5.64 -0.76
C THR A 617 -11.82 -4.74 -1.95
N GLY A 618 -10.94 -3.81 -2.30
CA GLY A 618 -11.16 -2.86 -3.38
C GLY A 618 -11.44 -3.53 -4.72
N VAL A 619 -10.67 -4.55 -5.07
CA VAL A 619 -10.88 -5.33 -6.29
C VAL A 619 -12.17 -6.15 -6.25
N LEU A 620 -12.47 -6.78 -5.10
CA LEU A 620 -13.71 -7.52 -4.91
C LEU A 620 -14.94 -6.62 -5.13
N ILE A 621 -14.97 -5.47 -4.45
CA ILE A 621 -16.08 -4.52 -4.55
C ILE A 621 -16.18 -3.96 -5.96
N SER A 622 -15.06 -3.57 -6.58
CA SER A 622 -15.07 -3.04 -7.94
C SER A 622 -15.55 -4.06 -8.96
N TYR A 623 -15.09 -5.31 -8.87
CA TYR A 623 -15.55 -6.38 -9.76
C TYR A 623 -17.04 -6.62 -9.59
N ARG A 624 -17.55 -6.67 -8.35
CA ARG A 624 -18.99 -6.82 -8.09
C ARG A 624 -19.78 -5.62 -8.63
N ALA A 625 -19.27 -4.40 -8.49
CA ALA A 625 -19.92 -3.19 -8.99
C ALA A 625 -20.01 -3.21 -10.53
N TYR A 626 -18.96 -3.67 -11.18
CA TYR A 626 -18.93 -3.91 -12.63
C TYR A 626 -19.91 -5.02 -13.05
N GLN A 627 -19.97 -6.14 -12.32
CA GLN A 627 -20.96 -7.19 -12.59
C GLN A 627 -22.40 -6.71 -12.39
N SER A 628 -22.65 -5.84 -11.41
CA SER A 628 -23.95 -5.17 -11.22
C SER A 628 -24.26 -4.24 -12.39
N TRP A 629 -23.27 -3.46 -12.86
CA TRP A 629 -23.42 -2.61 -14.04
C TRP A 629 -23.76 -3.42 -15.30
N LEU A 630 -23.12 -4.58 -15.53
CA LEU A 630 -23.42 -5.49 -16.64
C LEU A 630 -24.83 -6.11 -16.57
N LYS A 631 -25.42 -6.24 -15.39
CA LYS A 631 -26.82 -6.70 -15.26
C LYS A 631 -27.80 -5.62 -15.72
N ASP A 632 -27.48 -4.36 -15.43
CA ASP A 632 -28.27 -3.20 -15.84
C ASP A 632 -28.04 -2.82 -17.31
N HIS A 633 -26.93 -3.30 -17.90
CA HIS A 633 -26.51 -3.08 -19.29
C HIS A 633 -26.06 -4.44 -19.91
N PRO A 634 -26.99 -5.22 -20.50
CA PRO A 634 -26.75 -6.60 -20.94
C PRO A 634 -25.47 -6.79 -21.77
N ALA A 635 -24.82 -7.94 -21.61
CA ALA A 635 -23.44 -8.25 -22.01
C ALA A 635 -23.03 -8.01 -23.48
N ASP A 636 -23.97 -7.85 -24.41
CA ASP A 636 -23.72 -7.49 -25.81
C ASP A 636 -23.43 -5.97 -25.99
N THR A 637 -23.26 -5.22 -24.90
CA THR A 637 -23.10 -3.75 -24.92
C THR A 637 -21.66 -3.26 -24.88
N GLU A 638 -20.69 -4.07 -24.45
CA GLU A 638 -19.28 -3.67 -24.46
C GLU A 638 -18.57 -4.25 -25.69
N ALA A 639 -18.29 -3.37 -26.65
CA ALA A 639 -17.49 -3.72 -27.81
C ALA A 639 -16.06 -4.16 -27.40
N ARG A 640 -15.54 -5.17 -28.08
CA ARG A 640 -14.19 -5.72 -27.84
C ARG A 640 -13.13 -4.69 -28.16
N LEU A 641 -11.95 -4.83 -27.55
CA LEU A 641 -10.81 -4.01 -27.90
C LEU A 641 -10.13 -4.53 -29.19
N PRO A 642 -9.69 -3.65 -30.09
CA PRO A 642 -9.07 -4.06 -31.35
C PRO A 642 -7.75 -4.80 -31.10
N GLY A 643 -7.58 -5.96 -31.74
CA GLY A 643 -6.36 -6.78 -31.61
C GLY A 643 -6.22 -7.54 -30.29
N LEU A 644 -7.27 -7.58 -29.45
CA LEU A 644 -7.29 -8.32 -28.19
C LEU A 644 -8.46 -9.31 -28.18
N ASP A 645 -8.15 -10.60 -28.19
CA ASP A 645 -9.14 -11.67 -28.08
C ASP A 645 -9.44 -12.04 -26.61
N PHE A 646 -9.85 -11.03 -25.84
CA PHE A 646 -10.22 -11.16 -24.42
C PHE A 646 -11.61 -10.57 -24.19
N ASN A 647 -12.43 -11.26 -23.39
CA ASN A 647 -13.74 -10.75 -23.01
C ASN A 647 -13.63 -9.63 -21.95
N SER A 648 -14.72 -8.89 -21.73
CA SER A 648 -14.71 -7.74 -20.83
C SER A 648 -14.34 -8.10 -19.38
N ASN A 649 -14.72 -9.27 -18.87
CA ASN A 649 -14.29 -9.72 -17.54
C ASN A 649 -12.77 -9.95 -17.47
N GLN A 650 -12.16 -10.53 -18.50
CA GLN A 650 -10.71 -10.71 -18.58
C GLN A 650 -10.00 -9.35 -18.68
N LEU A 651 -10.55 -8.43 -19.48
CA LEU A 651 -10.05 -7.05 -19.59
C LEU A 651 -10.11 -6.29 -18.26
N PHE A 652 -11.11 -6.54 -17.40
CA PHE A 652 -11.14 -5.99 -16.03
C PHE A 652 -9.88 -6.40 -15.25
N TRP A 653 -9.56 -7.69 -15.20
CA TRP A 653 -8.41 -8.18 -14.43
C TRP A 653 -7.08 -7.71 -15.04
N MET A 654 -6.99 -7.67 -16.37
CA MET A 654 -5.82 -7.15 -17.06
C MET A 654 -5.63 -5.66 -16.76
N SER A 655 -6.71 -4.87 -16.74
CA SER A 655 -6.65 -3.44 -16.36
C SER A 655 -6.19 -3.27 -14.91
N TYR A 656 -6.71 -4.09 -13.98
CA TYR A 656 -6.24 -4.14 -12.60
C TYR A 656 -4.74 -4.39 -12.52
N ALA A 657 -4.25 -5.47 -13.13
CA ALA A 657 -2.82 -5.79 -13.09
C ALA A 657 -1.97 -4.71 -13.79
N ASN A 658 -2.46 -4.17 -14.92
CA ASN A 658 -1.77 -3.12 -15.66
C ASN A 658 -1.54 -1.86 -14.81
N SER A 659 -2.50 -1.49 -13.95
CA SER A 659 -2.38 -0.35 -13.03
C SER A 659 -1.21 -0.48 -12.04
N TRP A 660 -0.71 -1.70 -11.83
CA TRP A 660 0.42 -2.01 -10.95
C TRP A 660 1.74 -2.25 -11.70
N CYS A 661 1.80 -2.11 -13.03
CA CYS A 661 3.04 -2.35 -13.75
C CYS A 661 4.17 -1.40 -13.31
N PHE A 662 5.34 -1.99 -13.05
CA PHE A 662 6.50 -1.33 -12.46
C PHE A 662 7.80 -1.82 -13.11
N SER A 663 8.77 -0.92 -13.35
CA SER A 663 10.17 -1.25 -13.69
C SER A 663 11.16 -0.88 -12.57
N TYR A 664 11.94 -1.87 -12.07
CA TYR A 664 12.89 -1.71 -10.95
C TYR A 664 14.30 -1.27 -11.41
N PRO A 665 14.91 -0.22 -10.81
CA PRO A 665 16.35 -0.06 -10.83
C PRO A 665 16.99 -0.98 -9.79
N PHE A 666 17.99 -1.76 -10.20
CA PHE A 666 18.59 -2.84 -9.42
C PHE A 666 19.24 -2.49 -8.05
N ALA A 667 19.45 -1.22 -7.66
CA ALA A 667 20.33 -0.90 -6.53
C ALA A 667 19.83 0.11 -5.46
N SER A 668 19.20 1.24 -5.83
CA SER A 668 19.08 2.39 -4.89
C SER A 668 17.77 2.49 -4.09
N HIS A 669 16.65 1.96 -4.60
CA HIS A 669 15.35 2.11 -3.91
C HIS A 669 15.17 1.15 -2.73
N PHE A 670 16.08 0.19 -2.54
CA PHE A 670 15.92 -0.93 -1.60
C PHE A 670 16.23 -0.60 -0.14
N GLN A 671 16.80 0.57 0.16
CA GLN A 671 17.24 0.93 1.52
C GLN A 671 16.11 1.38 2.47
N HIS A 672 14.91 1.70 1.96
CA HIS A 672 13.77 2.14 2.79
C HIS A 672 12.67 1.06 2.96
N PHE A 673 12.96 -0.19 2.62
CA PHE A 673 11.97 -1.25 2.46
C PHE A 673 11.42 -1.85 3.75
N SER A 674 12.19 -1.87 4.83
CA SER A 674 11.68 -2.25 6.15
C SER A 674 10.67 -1.22 6.70
N GLN A 675 10.62 -0.02 6.10
CA GLN A 675 9.75 1.06 6.51
C GLN A 675 8.46 1.17 5.69
N MET A 676 8.32 0.50 4.54
CA MET A 676 7.13 0.62 3.67
C MET A 676 5.92 -0.14 4.21
N VAL A 677 4.74 0.50 4.14
CA VAL A 677 3.45 -0.06 4.57
C VAL A 677 2.71 -0.80 3.45
N HIS A 678 3.09 -0.57 2.19
CA HIS A 678 2.52 -1.25 1.04
C HIS A 678 3.34 -2.47 0.62
N SER A 679 2.68 -3.52 0.16
CA SER A 679 3.32 -4.62 -0.57
C SER A 679 3.87 -4.15 -1.92
N TRP A 680 4.85 -4.88 -2.45
CA TRP A 680 5.34 -4.62 -3.82
C TRP A 680 4.27 -4.87 -4.86
N ALA A 681 4.32 -4.14 -5.97
CA ALA A 681 3.29 -4.17 -7.00
C ALA A 681 2.95 -5.59 -7.51
N VAL A 682 3.97 -6.41 -7.76
CA VAL A 682 3.80 -7.84 -8.11
C VAL A 682 3.00 -8.62 -7.06
N PHE A 683 3.25 -8.37 -5.77
CA PHE A 683 2.58 -9.06 -4.67
C PHE A 683 1.19 -8.51 -4.37
N ARG A 684 0.93 -7.22 -4.67
CA ARG A 684 -0.44 -6.66 -4.64
C ARG A 684 -1.32 -7.36 -5.68
N VAL A 685 -0.80 -7.58 -6.89
CA VAL A 685 -1.49 -8.33 -7.95
C VAL A 685 -1.64 -9.80 -7.57
N TRP A 686 -0.54 -10.52 -7.32
CA TRP A 686 -0.57 -11.95 -6.99
C TRP A 686 -1.45 -12.24 -5.78
N GLY A 687 -1.29 -11.50 -4.69
CA GLY A 687 -2.03 -11.70 -3.45
C GLY A 687 -3.53 -11.57 -3.66
N THR A 688 -3.94 -10.52 -4.39
CA THR A 688 -5.36 -10.23 -4.65
C THR A 688 -5.99 -11.22 -5.62
N VAL A 689 -5.38 -11.50 -6.76
CA VAL A 689 -5.97 -12.42 -7.75
C VAL A 689 -6.00 -13.87 -7.25
N SER A 690 -4.99 -14.30 -6.47
CA SER A 690 -4.97 -15.63 -5.85
C SER A 690 -6.10 -15.86 -4.84
N ASN A 691 -6.60 -14.78 -4.23
CA ASN A 691 -7.71 -14.82 -3.28
C ASN A 691 -9.09 -14.71 -3.97
N SER A 692 -9.13 -14.35 -5.25
CA SER A 692 -10.37 -14.12 -6.00
C SER A 692 -10.86 -15.38 -6.71
N PRO A 693 -12.00 -15.96 -6.33
CA PRO A 693 -12.63 -17.04 -7.10
C PRO A 693 -13.16 -16.56 -8.45
N ASP A 694 -13.55 -15.28 -8.57
CA ASP A 694 -14.04 -14.70 -9.82
C ASP A 694 -12.90 -14.61 -10.85
N PHE A 695 -11.68 -14.25 -10.43
CA PHE A 695 -10.50 -14.25 -11.30
C PHE A 695 -10.22 -15.67 -11.83
N ALA A 696 -10.16 -16.65 -10.93
CA ALA A 696 -9.90 -18.03 -11.31
C ALA A 696 -10.98 -18.58 -12.27
N LYS A 697 -12.22 -18.12 -12.14
CA LYS A 697 -13.31 -18.44 -13.06
C LYS A 697 -13.09 -17.78 -14.43
N ASP A 698 -12.81 -16.48 -14.48
CA ASP A 698 -12.69 -15.71 -15.73
C ASP A 698 -11.49 -16.15 -16.59
N PHE A 699 -10.42 -16.66 -15.97
CA PHE A 699 -9.24 -17.21 -16.66
C PHE A 699 -9.22 -18.74 -16.72
N ASN A 700 -10.28 -19.42 -16.25
CA ASN A 700 -10.36 -20.88 -16.19
C ASN A 700 -9.14 -21.53 -15.50
N CYS A 701 -8.67 -20.93 -14.40
CA CYS A 701 -7.46 -21.38 -13.74
C CYS A 701 -7.66 -22.73 -13.05
N PRO A 702 -6.82 -23.74 -13.36
CA PRO A 702 -6.86 -25.02 -12.68
C PRO A 702 -6.70 -24.85 -11.17
N SER A 703 -7.37 -25.70 -10.40
CA SER A 703 -7.12 -25.79 -8.96
C SER A 703 -5.63 -26.02 -8.73
N ASN A 704 -5.06 -25.31 -7.75
CA ASN A 704 -3.67 -25.42 -7.31
C ASN A 704 -2.63 -24.81 -8.25
N SER A 705 -3.07 -24.19 -9.35
CA SER A 705 -2.21 -23.26 -10.06
C SER A 705 -1.77 -22.13 -9.10
N PRO A 706 -0.59 -21.53 -9.31
CA PRO A 706 -0.08 -20.47 -8.45
C PRO A 706 -1.09 -19.34 -8.17
N MET A 707 -1.89 -18.95 -9.17
CA MET A 707 -2.93 -17.92 -9.04
C MET A 707 -4.32 -18.48 -8.65
N ASN A 708 -4.43 -19.78 -8.36
CA ASN A 708 -5.62 -20.40 -7.77
C ASN A 708 -5.23 -21.44 -6.69
N PRO A 709 -4.52 -21.02 -5.61
CA PRO A 709 -3.94 -21.93 -4.65
C PRO A 709 -5.00 -22.72 -3.84
N GLU A 710 -4.63 -23.96 -3.53
CA GLU A 710 -5.43 -24.98 -2.85
C GLU A 710 -5.77 -24.65 -1.40
N ASN A 711 -4.94 -23.83 -0.73
CA ASN A 711 -5.11 -23.43 0.67
C ASN A 711 -6.33 -22.50 0.83
N LYS A 712 -7.50 -23.14 0.77
CA LYS A 712 -8.84 -22.69 1.16
C LYS A 712 -9.42 -23.82 2.03
N CYS A 713 -8.83 -24.10 3.21
CA CYS A 713 -8.79 -25.45 3.82
C CYS A 713 -10.11 -26.05 4.39
N SER A 714 -10.87 -26.91 3.68
CA SER A 714 -12.17 -27.48 4.14
C SER A 714 -12.21 -29.00 4.50
N PHE A 715 -12.82 -29.37 5.64
CA PHE A 715 -13.20 -30.73 6.12
C PHE A 715 -14.72 -30.88 6.23
N LEU A 716 -15.30 -32.00 5.82
CA LEU A 716 -16.76 -32.21 5.87
C LEU A 716 -17.20 -32.96 7.12
N ILE A 717 -18.28 -32.50 7.75
CA ILE A 717 -19.00 -33.21 8.80
C ILE A 717 -20.45 -33.42 8.38
N ILE A 718 -20.83 -34.69 8.18
CA ILE A 718 -22.12 -35.10 7.62
C ILE A 718 -22.81 -36.17 8.47
N GLY A 719 -24.10 -36.43 8.20
CA GLY A 719 -24.94 -37.36 8.95
C GLY A 719 -26.36 -36.82 9.13
N ASP A 720 -27.28 -37.64 9.65
CA ASP A 720 -28.69 -37.28 9.76
C ASP A 720 -28.95 -36.05 10.65
N PHE A 721 -30.13 -35.46 10.52
CA PHE A 721 -30.53 -34.37 11.41
C PHE A 721 -30.58 -34.85 12.87
N GLY A 722 -30.19 -33.96 13.80
CA GLY A 722 -30.25 -34.24 15.23
C GLY A 722 -29.19 -35.18 15.78
N VAL A 723 -28.25 -35.71 14.98
CA VAL A 723 -27.19 -36.62 15.46
C VAL A 723 -26.09 -35.92 16.29
N GLY A 724 -26.08 -34.58 16.26
CA GLY A 724 -25.19 -33.76 17.08
C GLY A 724 -23.93 -33.23 16.38
N LYS A 725 -23.90 -33.15 15.04
CA LYS A 725 -22.79 -32.58 14.25
C LYS A 725 -22.37 -31.18 14.71
N THR A 726 -23.32 -30.24 14.74
CA THR A 726 -23.13 -28.87 15.23
C THR A 726 -22.66 -28.82 16.68
N ALA A 727 -23.15 -29.74 17.52
CA ALA A 727 -22.78 -29.82 18.93
C ALA A 727 -21.34 -30.32 19.10
N ILE A 728 -20.89 -31.31 18.30
CA ILE A 728 -19.50 -31.76 18.26
C ILE A 728 -18.60 -30.64 17.75
N ILE A 729 -18.97 -29.95 16.67
CA ILE A 729 -18.18 -28.86 16.09
C ILE A 729 -18.01 -27.72 17.08
N ARG A 730 -19.10 -27.29 17.74
CA ARG A 730 -19.06 -26.25 18.77
C ARG A 730 -18.25 -26.70 19.98
N ARG A 731 -18.42 -27.95 20.44
CA ARG A 731 -17.63 -28.48 21.55
C ARG A 731 -16.15 -28.49 21.19
N PHE A 732 -15.77 -29.02 20.02
CA PHE A 732 -14.39 -29.10 19.56
C PHE A 732 -13.75 -27.73 19.31
N THR A 733 -14.50 -26.78 18.76
CA THR A 733 -13.97 -25.46 18.40
C THR A 733 -13.95 -24.48 19.57
N GLN A 734 -14.99 -24.50 20.40
CA GLN A 734 -15.25 -23.48 21.43
C GLN A 734 -15.21 -24.04 22.87
N GLY A 735 -15.11 -25.36 23.05
CA GLY A 735 -15.16 -25.99 24.37
C GLY A 735 -16.55 -25.97 25.01
N LYS A 736 -17.62 -25.59 24.29
CA LYS A 736 -18.96 -25.37 24.83
C LYS A 736 -20.00 -26.33 24.24
N PHE A 737 -20.98 -26.73 25.04
CA PHE A 737 -22.19 -27.45 24.61
C PHE A 737 -23.43 -26.62 24.96
N SER A 738 -24.45 -26.69 24.10
CA SER A 738 -25.75 -26.08 24.36
C SER A 738 -26.84 -27.15 24.30
N PRO A 739 -27.71 -27.26 25.32
CA PRO A 739 -28.85 -28.17 25.27
C PRO A 739 -29.97 -27.67 24.34
N TYR A 740 -29.95 -26.39 23.94
CA TYR A 740 -30.94 -25.81 23.05
C TYR A 740 -30.63 -26.17 21.59
N TYR A 741 -31.40 -27.11 21.05
CA TYR A 741 -31.23 -27.60 19.69
C TYR A 741 -31.75 -26.59 18.66
N LYS A 742 -30.85 -26.09 17.79
CA LYS A 742 -31.20 -25.35 16.57
C LYS A 742 -30.82 -26.19 15.36
N LEU A 743 -31.72 -26.30 14.38
CA LEU A 743 -31.46 -26.99 13.11
C LEU A 743 -30.45 -26.19 12.26
N THR A 744 -29.43 -26.86 11.74
CA THR A 744 -28.56 -26.28 10.70
C THR A 744 -29.35 -26.16 9.40
N ILE A 745 -29.53 -24.94 8.89
CA ILE A 745 -30.17 -24.67 7.60
C ILE A 745 -29.06 -24.50 6.55
N GLY A 746 -29.02 -25.37 5.54
CA GLY A 746 -27.95 -25.35 4.52
C GLY A 746 -26.62 -25.87 5.04
N VAL A 747 -25.63 -24.98 5.24
CA VAL A 747 -24.26 -25.32 5.65
C VAL A 747 -23.70 -24.24 6.59
N ASP A 748 -22.99 -24.66 7.63
CA ASP A 748 -22.27 -23.81 8.58
C ASP A 748 -20.79 -24.22 8.62
N PHE A 749 -19.87 -23.35 9.05
CA PHE A 749 -18.44 -23.71 9.14
C PHE A 749 -17.77 -23.16 10.39
N ALA A 750 -16.82 -23.93 10.93
CA ALA A 750 -16.03 -23.53 12.10
C ALA A 750 -14.54 -23.82 11.88
N ILE A 751 -13.65 -23.01 12.47
CA ILE A 751 -12.20 -23.17 12.30
C ILE A 751 -11.54 -23.50 13.63
N LYS A 752 -10.80 -24.62 13.70
CA LYS A 752 -9.96 -25.02 14.85
C LYS A 752 -8.50 -25.09 14.44
N SER A 753 -7.64 -24.38 15.18
CA SER A 753 -6.19 -24.45 15.04
C SER A 753 -5.62 -25.53 15.97
N LEU A 754 -4.81 -26.42 15.42
CA LEU A 754 -4.14 -27.50 16.14
C LEU A 754 -2.61 -27.36 16.00
N LYS A 755 -1.89 -27.57 17.10
CA LYS A 755 -0.43 -27.80 17.06
C LYS A 755 -0.19 -29.26 16.68
N TRP A 756 0.33 -29.48 15.49
CA TRP A 756 0.60 -30.81 14.93
C TRP A 756 1.98 -31.32 15.33
N THR A 757 2.99 -30.44 15.30
CA THR A 757 4.32 -30.64 15.86
C THR A 757 4.78 -29.32 16.49
N ASP A 758 5.92 -29.32 17.18
CA ASP A 758 6.53 -28.09 17.75
C ASP A 758 6.80 -27.00 16.69
N LYS A 759 6.82 -27.38 15.41
CA LYS A 759 7.12 -26.49 14.27
C LYS A 759 5.94 -26.30 13.31
N THR A 760 4.85 -27.05 13.46
CA THR A 760 3.74 -27.05 12.50
C THR A 760 2.40 -26.85 13.19
N GLN A 761 1.72 -25.76 12.85
CA GLN A 761 0.32 -25.53 13.20
C GLN A 761 -0.57 -25.72 11.97
N ILE A 762 -1.71 -26.38 12.18
CA ILE A 762 -2.69 -26.68 11.12
C ILE A 762 -4.02 -26.03 11.50
N ASN A 763 -4.66 -25.37 10.53
CA ASN A 763 -6.00 -24.80 10.67
C ASN A 763 -7.01 -25.71 9.95
N LEU A 764 -7.92 -26.30 10.71
CA LEU A 764 -9.01 -27.13 10.18
C LEU A 764 -10.25 -26.25 10.01
N GLN A 765 -10.79 -26.12 8.79
CA GLN A 765 -12.17 -25.65 8.63
C GLN A 765 -13.09 -26.88 8.62
N LEU A 766 -14.05 -26.93 9.54
CA LEU A 766 -15.05 -27.98 9.69
C LEU A 766 -16.38 -27.48 9.14
N TRP A 767 -16.92 -28.17 8.16
CA TRP A 767 -18.14 -27.80 7.45
C TRP A 767 -19.29 -28.67 7.96
N ASP A 768 -20.22 -28.06 8.70
CA ASP A 768 -21.46 -28.68 9.20
C ASP A 768 -22.53 -28.65 8.12
N ILE A 769 -22.89 -29.80 7.56
CA ILE A 769 -23.90 -29.88 6.50
C ILE A 769 -25.26 -30.29 7.08
N ALA A 770 -26.34 -29.63 6.62
CA ALA A 770 -27.69 -29.98 7.04
C ALA A 770 -28.03 -31.45 6.69
N GLY A 771 -28.50 -32.20 7.69
CA GLY A 771 -28.82 -33.63 7.57
C GLY A 771 -30.27 -33.92 7.18
N HIS A 772 -30.98 -32.97 6.57
CA HIS A 772 -32.40 -33.09 6.23
C HIS A 772 -32.58 -33.18 4.71
N GLU A 773 -33.39 -34.15 4.23
CA GLU A 773 -33.46 -34.54 2.82
C GLU A 773 -33.90 -33.43 1.84
N ARG A 774 -34.69 -32.45 2.31
CA ARG A 774 -35.10 -31.26 1.53
C ARG A 774 -33.95 -30.41 0.95
N PHE A 775 -32.71 -30.58 1.40
CA PHE A 775 -31.54 -29.82 0.91
C PHE A 775 -30.55 -30.65 0.07
N GLY A 776 -30.90 -31.90 -0.27
CA GLY A 776 -30.01 -32.86 -0.95
C GLY A 776 -29.43 -32.37 -2.28
N TYR A 777 -30.15 -31.55 -3.04
CA TYR A 777 -29.72 -31.03 -4.35
C TYR A 777 -28.64 -29.93 -4.27
N MET A 778 -28.50 -29.24 -3.12
CA MET A 778 -27.46 -28.22 -2.92
C MET A 778 -26.13 -28.79 -2.41
N THR A 779 -26.10 -30.08 -2.03
CA THR A 779 -24.94 -30.71 -1.35
C THR A 779 -23.68 -30.82 -2.22
N ARG A 780 -23.81 -30.98 -3.54
CA ARG A 780 -22.66 -31.22 -4.45
C ARG A 780 -21.63 -30.08 -4.48
N VAL A 781 -22.07 -28.84 -4.25
CA VAL A 781 -21.19 -27.66 -4.20
C VAL A 781 -20.33 -27.67 -2.92
N TYR A 782 -20.88 -28.19 -1.82
CA TYR A 782 -20.22 -28.18 -0.51
C TYR A 782 -19.25 -29.34 -0.31
N TYR A 783 -19.36 -30.40 -1.11
CA TYR A 783 -18.47 -31.57 -1.03
C TYR A 783 -17.15 -31.33 -1.78
N LYS A 784 -17.11 -30.33 -2.66
CA LYS A 784 -16.00 -30.08 -3.59
C LYS A 784 -14.75 -29.65 -2.82
N TYR A 785 -13.63 -30.31 -3.07
CA TYR A 785 -12.31 -30.03 -2.49
C TYR A 785 -12.14 -30.34 -1.00
N ALA A 786 -13.00 -31.20 -0.42
CA ALA A 786 -12.81 -31.67 0.95
C ALA A 786 -11.61 -32.61 1.08
N ALA A 787 -10.73 -32.31 2.03
CA ALA A 787 -9.52 -33.11 2.28
C ALA A 787 -9.80 -34.39 3.07
N ALA A 788 -10.86 -34.39 3.90
CA ALA A 788 -11.36 -35.56 4.61
C ALA A 788 -12.83 -35.39 5.02
N ALA A 789 -13.51 -36.48 5.38
CA ALA A 789 -14.90 -36.45 5.84
C ALA A 789 -15.12 -37.20 7.16
N VAL A 790 -16.06 -36.70 7.96
CA VAL A 790 -16.53 -37.32 9.20
C VAL A 790 -18.03 -37.55 9.12
N ILE A 791 -18.47 -38.80 9.27
CA ILE A 791 -19.88 -39.15 9.37
C ILE A 791 -20.25 -39.31 10.84
N VAL A 792 -21.30 -38.62 11.28
CA VAL A 792 -21.78 -38.67 12.66
C VAL A 792 -23.13 -39.37 12.69
N PHE A 793 -23.30 -40.34 13.57
CA PHE A 793 -24.59 -40.97 13.86
C PHE A 793 -24.89 -40.97 15.36
N ASP A 794 -26.13 -41.22 15.72
CA ASP A 794 -26.65 -41.12 17.08
C ASP A 794 -26.84 -42.52 17.69
N LEU A 795 -26.09 -42.84 18.74
CA LEU A 795 -26.15 -44.14 19.42
C LEU A 795 -27.52 -44.43 20.04
N SER A 796 -28.31 -43.39 20.37
CA SER A 796 -29.66 -43.54 20.91
C SER A 796 -30.73 -43.74 19.82
N ARG A 797 -30.36 -43.61 18.53
CA ARG A 797 -31.27 -43.75 17.39
C ARG A 797 -30.68 -44.69 16.34
N PRO A 798 -30.93 -46.01 16.43
CA PRO A 798 -30.36 -47.01 15.52
C PRO A 798 -30.57 -46.74 14.03
N ALA A 799 -31.72 -46.18 13.64
CA ALA A 799 -31.99 -45.81 12.25
C ALA A 799 -30.95 -44.84 11.64
N THR A 800 -30.28 -44.02 12.46
CA THR A 800 -29.24 -43.09 11.98
C THR A 800 -27.93 -43.80 11.63
N PHE A 801 -27.73 -45.02 12.13
CA PHE A 801 -26.63 -45.90 11.72
C PHE A 801 -26.93 -46.57 10.38
N ASP A 802 -28.17 -46.96 10.13
CA ASP A 802 -28.59 -47.49 8.83
C ASP A 802 -28.38 -46.44 7.72
N SER A 803 -28.62 -45.16 8.02
CA SER A 803 -28.34 -44.02 7.14
C SER A 803 -26.84 -43.79 6.85
N VAL A 804 -25.92 -44.37 7.62
CA VAL A 804 -24.47 -44.16 7.42
C VAL A 804 -24.03 -44.63 6.03
N MET A 805 -24.57 -45.74 5.51
CA MET A 805 -24.25 -46.22 4.16
C MET A 805 -24.69 -45.24 3.08
N LYS A 806 -25.82 -44.57 3.27
CA LYS A 806 -26.30 -43.54 2.36
C LYS A 806 -25.31 -42.38 2.31
N TRP A 807 -24.91 -41.84 3.47
CA TRP A 807 -23.95 -40.74 3.57
C TRP A 807 -22.56 -41.12 3.06
N TYR A 808 -22.13 -42.35 3.32
CA TYR A 808 -20.87 -42.88 2.83
C TYR A 808 -20.85 -42.98 1.30
N SER A 809 -21.91 -43.54 0.70
CA SER A 809 -22.06 -43.62 -0.76
C SER A 809 -22.11 -42.22 -1.38
N ASP A 810 -22.79 -41.29 -0.74
CA ASP A 810 -22.86 -39.87 -1.16
C ASP A 810 -21.48 -39.20 -1.19
N ILE A 811 -20.61 -39.47 -0.19
CA ILE A 811 -19.21 -39.00 -0.21
C ILE A 811 -18.47 -39.64 -1.39
N ARG A 812 -18.58 -40.96 -1.54
CA ARG A 812 -17.84 -41.72 -2.56
C ARG A 812 -18.19 -41.29 -3.99
N GLU A 813 -19.43 -40.87 -4.23
CA GLU A 813 -19.89 -40.37 -5.53
C GLU A 813 -19.50 -38.91 -5.78
N LYS A 814 -19.51 -38.07 -4.73
CA LYS A 814 -19.42 -36.60 -4.88
C LYS A 814 -18.04 -36.02 -4.60
N VAL A 815 -17.13 -36.75 -3.96
CA VAL A 815 -15.78 -36.26 -3.64
C VAL A 815 -14.71 -37.36 -3.67
N SER A 816 -13.62 -37.09 -4.38
CA SER A 816 -12.39 -37.89 -4.42
C SER A 816 -11.18 -37.01 -4.10
N LEU A 817 -10.11 -37.62 -3.61
CA LEU A 817 -8.81 -36.97 -3.51
C LEU A 817 -8.24 -36.71 -4.91
N GLN A 818 -7.24 -35.84 -4.99
CA GLN A 818 -6.58 -35.47 -6.25
C GLN A 818 -5.87 -36.64 -6.96
N SER A 819 -5.65 -37.76 -6.27
CA SER A 819 -5.15 -39.02 -6.85
C SER A 819 -6.21 -39.84 -7.57
N GLY A 820 -7.49 -39.42 -7.55
CA GLY A 820 -8.63 -40.25 -7.95
C GLY A 820 -9.05 -41.26 -6.88
N GLU A 821 -8.33 -41.33 -5.75
CA GLU A 821 -8.68 -42.22 -4.64
C GLU A 821 -9.83 -41.64 -3.80
N PRO A 822 -10.62 -42.49 -3.13
CA PRO A 822 -11.69 -42.04 -2.27
C PRO A 822 -11.19 -41.27 -1.02
N VAL A 823 -11.86 -40.17 -0.66
CA VAL A 823 -11.52 -39.35 0.53
C VAL A 823 -11.55 -40.17 1.83
N PRO A 824 -10.59 -40.05 2.77
CA PRO A 824 -10.65 -40.79 4.02
C PRO A 824 -11.87 -40.39 4.85
N VAL A 825 -12.58 -41.40 5.36
CA VAL A 825 -13.82 -41.23 6.14
C VAL A 825 -13.65 -41.79 7.54
N LEU A 826 -14.10 -41.04 8.54
CA LEU A 826 -14.16 -41.46 9.94
C LEU A 826 -15.62 -41.45 10.44
N LEU A 827 -15.96 -42.40 11.33
CA LEU A 827 -17.25 -42.43 12.00
C LEU A 827 -17.19 -41.91 13.44
N LEU A 828 -18.15 -41.06 13.81
CA LEU A 828 -18.38 -40.66 15.20
C LEU A 828 -19.75 -41.19 15.67
N ALA A 829 -19.71 -42.10 16.64
CA ALA A 829 -20.87 -42.67 17.31
C ALA A 829 -21.24 -41.78 18.50
N ASN A 830 -22.07 -40.76 18.25
CA ASN A 830 -22.32 -39.68 19.19
C ASN A 830 -23.48 -39.95 20.15
N LYS A 831 -23.55 -39.17 21.23
CA LYS A 831 -24.56 -39.24 22.31
C LYS A 831 -24.48 -40.48 23.18
N CYS A 832 -23.27 -40.96 23.45
CA CYS A 832 -23.07 -42.07 24.39
C CYS A 832 -23.49 -41.75 25.84
N ASP A 833 -23.73 -40.48 26.15
CA ASP A 833 -24.28 -39.99 27.41
C ASP A 833 -25.76 -40.32 27.60
N ILE A 834 -26.49 -40.65 26.54
CA ILE A 834 -27.91 -40.98 26.61
C ILE A 834 -28.07 -42.49 26.91
N PRO A 835 -28.83 -42.88 27.96
CA PRO A 835 -29.16 -44.28 28.25
C PRO A 835 -30.26 -44.80 27.29
N GLY A 836 -30.09 -46.00 26.73
CA GLY A 836 -31.02 -46.59 25.77
C GLY A 836 -30.43 -47.77 24.98
N ILE A 837 -31.14 -48.25 23.96
CA ILE A 837 -30.65 -49.31 23.05
C ILE A 837 -29.38 -48.81 22.35
N ARG A 838 -28.27 -49.51 22.55
CA ARG A 838 -26.97 -49.21 21.93
C ARG A 838 -26.69 -50.23 20.83
N ILE A 839 -26.14 -49.75 19.72
CA ILE A 839 -25.59 -50.63 18.68
C ILE A 839 -24.33 -51.28 19.23
N ASP A 840 -24.20 -52.58 19.05
CA ASP A 840 -23.01 -53.32 19.51
C ASP A 840 -21.75 -52.81 18.79
N ASN A 841 -20.69 -52.56 19.56
CA ASN A 841 -19.40 -52.08 19.06
C ASN A 841 -18.79 -53.05 18.02
N SER A 842 -19.08 -54.34 18.12
CA SER A 842 -18.65 -55.36 17.15
C SER A 842 -19.29 -55.14 15.78
N ILE A 843 -20.56 -54.73 15.73
CA ILE A 843 -21.30 -54.43 14.50
C ILE A 843 -20.70 -53.18 13.83
N ILE A 844 -20.44 -52.11 14.60
CA ILE A 844 -19.82 -50.88 14.07
C ILE A 844 -18.40 -51.17 13.55
N SER A 845 -17.64 -51.99 14.27
CA SER A 845 -16.29 -52.39 13.88
C SER A 845 -16.27 -53.25 12.62
N GLN A 846 -17.22 -54.20 12.50
CA GLN A 846 -17.38 -55.02 11.30
C GLN A 846 -17.78 -54.17 10.09
N PHE A 847 -18.71 -53.22 10.29
CA PHE A 847 -19.15 -52.28 9.27
C PHE A 847 -17.99 -51.42 8.73
N CYS A 848 -17.14 -50.89 9.62
CA CYS A 848 -15.96 -50.11 9.21
C CYS A 848 -14.97 -50.93 8.38
N ARG A 849 -14.73 -52.20 8.78
CA ARG A 849 -13.83 -53.12 8.07
C ARG A 849 -14.36 -53.47 6.68
N GLN A 850 -15.65 -53.76 6.57
CA GLN A 850 -16.28 -54.13 5.30
C GLN A 850 -16.28 -52.98 4.28
N ASN A 851 -16.38 -51.74 4.76
CA ASN A 851 -16.50 -50.56 3.91
C ASN A 851 -15.20 -49.76 3.77
N ASN A 852 -14.06 -50.23 4.30
CA ASN A 852 -12.78 -49.49 4.28
C ASN A 852 -12.88 -48.06 4.88
N ILE A 853 -13.60 -47.95 6.01
CA ILE A 853 -13.69 -46.72 6.80
C ILE A 853 -12.53 -46.70 7.80
N LEU A 854 -11.84 -45.57 7.90
CA LEU A 854 -10.58 -45.42 8.61
C LEU A 854 -10.65 -45.81 10.09
N GLY A 855 -11.80 -45.60 10.70
CA GLY A 855 -12.05 -45.97 12.10
C GLY A 855 -13.34 -45.35 12.62
N TRP A 856 -13.65 -45.66 13.87
CA TRP A 856 -14.80 -45.11 14.56
C TRP A 856 -14.49 -44.80 16.02
N TYR A 857 -15.17 -43.79 16.56
CA TYR A 857 -15.02 -43.37 17.96
C TYR A 857 -16.39 -43.13 18.61
N ILE A 858 -16.53 -43.55 19.87
CA ILE A 858 -17.67 -43.19 20.71
C ILE A 858 -17.48 -41.76 21.18
N THR A 859 -18.45 -40.88 20.99
CA THR A 859 -18.36 -39.46 21.41
C THR A 859 -19.56 -39.00 22.21
N SER A 860 -19.37 -38.01 23.08
CA SER A 860 -20.45 -37.21 23.66
C SER A 860 -20.12 -35.74 23.56
N ALA A 861 -20.89 -35.01 22.73
CA ALA A 861 -20.84 -33.54 22.70
C ALA A 861 -21.19 -32.90 24.04
N LYS A 862 -22.08 -33.54 24.83
CA LYS A 862 -22.53 -33.06 26.13
C LYS A 862 -21.45 -33.20 27.18
N ASP A 863 -20.91 -34.41 27.33
CA ASP A 863 -19.96 -34.74 28.40
C ASP A 863 -18.50 -34.58 27.96
N ASP A 864 -18.27 -34.06 26.74
CA ASP A 864 -16.95 -33.86 26.12
C ASP A 864 -16.13 -35.14 25.96
N ILE A 865 -16.81 -36.29 25.95
CA ILE A 865 -16.17 -37.61 25.80
C ILE A 865 -15.65 -37.73 24.38
N ASN A 866 -14.33 -37.89 24.25
CA ASN A 866 -13.62 -38.01 22.97
C ASN A 866 -13.80 -36.79 22.04
N ILE A 867 -13.88 -35.56 22.60
CA ILE A 867 -13.99 -34.31 21.80
C ILE A 867 -12.90 -33.27 22.12
N ASN A 868 -12.61 -32.88 23.38
CA ASN A 868 -11.47 -31.99 23.71
C ASN A 868 -10.37 -32.63 24.58
N LEU A 869 -9.17 -32.03 24.48
CA LEU A 869 -7.84 -32.61 24.70
C LEU A 869 -7.35 -32.73 26.15
N ARG A 870 -6.69 -33.86 26.48
CA ARG A 870 -5.30 -33.87 27.02
C ARG A 870 -4.62 -35.26 27.07
N GLU A 871 -5.34 -36.36 26.88
CA GLU A 871 -4.76 -37.67 26.53
C GLU A 871 -5.58 -38.27 25.36
N HIS A 872 -4.93 -38.91 24.38
CA HIS A 872 -5.50 -39.47 23.12
C HIS A 872 -5.63 -38.55 21.88
N VAL A 873 -4.46 -38.22 21.31
CA VAL A 873 -4.16 -37.55 20.04
C VAL A 873 -4.80 -38.15 18.74
N ASN A 874 -5.90 -38.90 18.75
CA ASN A 874 -6.19 -39.84 17.64
C ASN A 874 -7.40 -39.59 16.71
N ILE A 875 -8.30 -38.63 16.92
CA ILE A 875 -9.50 -38.56 16.05
C ILE A 875 -9.24 -37.78 14.76
N PHE A 876 -9.04 -36.47 14.86
CA PHE A 876 -8.73 -35.62 13.70
C PHE A 876 -7.26 -35.69 13.30
N ALA A 877 -6.39 -36.04 14.25
CA ALA A 877 -4.96 -36.15 14.00
C ALA A 877 -4.56 -37.43 13.26
N LYS A 878 -5.25 -38.57 13.47
CA LYS A 878 -5.03 -39.79 12.67
C LYS A 878 -5.55 -39.63 11.23
N LEU A 879 -6.68 -38.93 11.08
CA LEU A 879 -7.22 -38.43 9.80
C LEU A 879 -6.22 -37.54 9.06
N LEU A 880 -5.63 -36.56 9.75
CA LEU A 880 -4.58 -35.67 9.22
C LEU A 880 -3.30 -36.43 8.89
N GLY A 881 -2.90 -37.40 9.73
CA GLY A 881 -1.71 -38.21 9.55
C GLY A 881 -1.75 -39.09 8.32
N GLU A 882 -2.88 -39.73 8.01
CA GLU A 882 -3.03 -40.52 6.79
C GLU A 882 -3.28 -39.67 5.54
N ALA A 883 -4.09 -38.61 5.64
CA ALA A 883 -4.26 -37.65 4.54
C ALA A 883 -2.93 -36.96 4.17
N MET A 884 -2.07 -36.66 5.15
CA MET A 884 -0.77 -36.02 4.92
C MET A 884 0.38 -37.01 4.64
N ASN A 885 0.38 -38.25 5.15
CA ASN A 885 1.39 -39.25 4.77
C ASN A 885 1.31 -39.61 3.29
N PHE A 886 0.14 -39.48 2.67
CA PHE A 886 -0.04 -39.59 1.23
C PHE A 886 0.53 -38.36 0.48
N LEU A 887 0.34 -37.15 1.02
CA LEU A 887 0.86 -35.89 0.45
C LEU A 887 2.39 -35.75 0.58
N VAL A 888 2.98 -36.23 1.69
CA VAL A 888 4.41 -36.12 1.98
C VAL A 888 5.25 -37.09 1.13
N LYS A 889 4.73 -38.28 0.79
CA LYS A 889 5.45 -39.24 -0.09
C LYS A 889 5.68 -38.73 -1.51
N LYS A 890 4.91 -37.75 -2.01
CA LYS A 890 5.12 -37.14 -3.34
C LYS A 890 5.94 -35.86 -3.32
N LEU A 891 6.02 -35.15 -2.20
CA LEU A 891 6.81 -33.91 -2.07
C LEU A 891 8.34 -34.15 -2.02
N VAL A 892 8.79 -35.41 -1.93
CA VAL A 892 10.22 -35.78 -1.98
C VAL A 892 10.74 -35.94 -3.42
N TYR A 893 9.88 -35.86 -4.46
CA TYR A 893 10.30 -35.92 -5.87
C TYR A 893 9.73 -34.77 -6.70
N LEU A 894 10.06 -33.53 -6.34
CA LEU A 894 10.07 -32.40 -7.27
C LEU A 894 11.36 -31.61 -7.02
N GLU A 895 12.49 -32.18 -7.44
CA GLU A 895 13.65 -31.38 -7.77
C GLU A 895 13.26 -30.47 -8.95
N VAL A 896 13.25 -29.17 -8.71
CA VAL A 896 13.17 -28.15 -9.76
C VAL A 896 14.32 -28.40 -10.73
N PRO A 897 14.09 -28.64 -12.04
CA PRO A 897 15.18 -28.75 -13.00
C PRO A 897 15.90 -27.40 -13.05
N ARG A 898 17.18 -27.39 -12.71
CA ARG A 898 18.06 -26.24 -12.98
C ARG A 898 18.08 -26.00 -14.50
N PRO A 899 17.81 -24.79 -15.00
CA PRO A 899 18.16 -24.48 -16.38
C PRO A 899 19.70 -24.45 -16.46
N GLN A 900 20.28 -25.49 -17.07
CA GLN A 900 21.63 -25.36 -17.62
C GLN A 900 21.52 -24.44 -18.83
N LEU A 901 21.92 -23.18 -18.65
CA LEU A 901 22.30 -22.30 -19.75
C LEU A 901 23.46 -22.96 -20.51
N ARG A 902 23.16 -23.75 -21.54
CA ARG A 902 24.14 -24.11 -22.57
C ARG A 902 24.27 -22.90 -23.50
N ILE A 903 25.32 -22.11 -23.28
CA ILE A 903 25.84 -21.22 -24.30
C ILE A 903 26.42 -22.13 -25.40
N LYS A 904 25.62 -22.40 -26.43
CA LYS A 904 26.09 -22.83 -27.75
C LYS A 904 25.46 -21.87 -28.73
N ASP A 905 26.23 -20.85 -29.08
CA ASP A 905 26.53 -20.51 -30.48
C ASP A 905 27.62 -19.44 -30.48
N THR A 906 28.85 -19.94 -30.66
CA THR A 906 30.00 -19.17 -31.09
C THR A 906 29.69 -18.51 -32.44
N PHE A 907 29.44 -17.21 -32.43
CA PHE A 907 29.73 -16.39 -33.61
C PHE A 907 31.23 -16.15 -33.67
N GLN A 908 31.93 -16.95 -34.49
CA GLN A 908 33.27 -16.63 -34.95
C GLN A 908 33.19 -15.39 -35.85
N LEU A 909 33.62 -14.25 -35.33
CA LEU A 909 34.06 -13.14 -36.18
C LEU A 909 35.42 -13.54 -36.76
N GLN A 910 35.46 -13.78 -38.08
CA GLN A 910 36.70 -13.90 -38.83
C GLN A 910 37.44 -12.57 -38.77
N ASP A 911 38.55 -12.58 -38.06
CA ASP A 911 39.56 -11.54 -38.05
C ASP A 911 40.33 -11.64 -39.38
N THR A 912 40.12 -10.67 -40.27
CA THR A 912 41.04 -10.41 -41.39
C THR A 912 41.48 -8.96 -41.32
N ASP A 913 42.77 -8.83 -40.98
CA ASP A 913 43.68 -7.74 -41.31
C ASP A 913 43.52 -6.34 -40.68
N ASN A 914 44.44 -6.11 -39.73
CA ASN A 914 45.42 -5.02 -39.76
C ASN A 914 44.92 -3.56 -39.79
N LYS A 915 44.89 -2.91 -38.62
CA LYS A 915 45.90 -1.87 -38.22
C LYS A 915 45.43 -1.06 -36.99
N LYS A 916 46.35 -0.97 -36.02
CA LYS A 916 46.60 0.11 -35.05
C LYS A 916 45.51 1.19 -34.92
N ILE A 917 45.07 1.43 -33.68
CA ILE A 917 45.31 2.69 -32.95
C ILE A 917 44.97 2.47 -31.45
N ARG A 918 45.99 2.70 -30.61
CA ARG A 918 45.86 2.98 -29.18
C ARG A 918 45.04 4.27 -29.02
N ASN A 919 44.08 4.33 -28.08
CA ASN A 919 44.07 5.36 -27.04
C ASN A 919 42.89 5.22 -26.07
N ARG A 920 43.27 5.17 -24.77
CA ARG A 920 42.65 5.84 -23.61
C ARG A 920 41.13 6.02 -23.62
N CYS A 921 40.45 5.24 -22.78
CA CYS A 921 39.26 5.72 -22.08
C CYS A 921 39.61 5.94 -20.60
N GLY A 922 39.81 7.22 -20.27
CA GLY A 922 39.48 7.75 -18.95
C GLY A 922 38.16 8.54 -19.09
N CYS A 923 37.46 8.60 -17.96
CA CYS A 923 36.15 9.21 -17.68
C CYS A 923 34.93 8.36 -18.04
#